data_AF-A0A651H5E9-F1
#
_entry.id   AF-A0A651H5E9-F1
#
_cell.length_a   1.000
_cell.length_b   1.000
_cell.length_c   1.000
_cell.angle_alpha   90.00
_cell.angle_beta   90.00
_cell.angle_gamma   90.00
#
_symmetry.space_group_name_H-M   'P 1'
#
loop_
_entity.id
_entity.type
_entity.pdbx_description
1 polymer ?
#
loop_
_entity_poly.entity_id
_entity_poly.type
_entity_poly.pdbx_seq_one_letter_code
_entity_poly.pdbx_strand_id
1 'polypeptide(L)'
;MNLSAALGLSEAGEAVQLDETQLALFINLKLAARGHPVAEKVEEEFPSPVLSRSLLATLREKNRLLRDYLCPADRHIQEFLDAYLEGVGPEGKRWIPDNAMPLEHHGMARVLSLPAKGDHFHSSIIDSYRVHQGVLHNPAKDRRTTQGVFHIAEGGLPIPHDKKAVPRPAFAALLERALEPPPELLRLPFSDGSEHPAELFVSLLLRPVVCPEVAGVSEGKTMEVRFFAPASLVSNLDFVESIFGNAGDPYLPENDARLDTDHWSGHTGCVILAPHLVSVTKKELGLPRKADATPRQVRDGMCWEREDELYNEGGAFKVTCRDERGVVVTLIADNYFGYCKKEVKTQLSYAANLMGNAEEEHAGGALVFPAYDLGEDFSLSTYVPTVDHTFAEMLECNADRLEVQPGGYAVDKTYPDIIYVPEDVRITLHDQKVAWGSGEGSGSLRLAAGHTYVLPSGYKVEMIQPSDGRRWRLIGTTAEGLLCHKPCTVSGGGKSEISKSLADAMVTGPVVTMDFQRDFELVAEIVGREFGDRFRDRRLNRSEGRPLLSEDRSLGSVVKLMTPSPEYSDAYNDWLESLPGHVVDLVLLVKRFYKPDWGEDWAKRFSVDRINGRPGNTLKYRNHPLYTQYLRVGYDADGSWRTFSVRKDFHPAVKLQQEDDITASVVAPASLVEGLRSPQPSRGPVKFVHNCEFRLFQRPDDAVIRGYDRHTEGDFSRPGNFFSNYHPVSRDEAAEIAADVIRFSQYTEPMQAAIRDFLAAPGPDYLVVPSHPRVVEGRPTKNPRYLQVRPDLVEARKRYLCRLGARLYRRLKPEQEPLFPVGSVLPGRRNNPPDKAAGIRALAVYGPIHHQELPELFADFVASLTGRSPSTTGAGSEGALTKGPFNALLPITDLNNALVAYLLTGHAPFTTAAGHIGPKYRVDHDISLLVPEIWCRMYPEERDPAFLIKEEFLEPCRDFEYEGRTVLASRLGWRINEKFVRIFGGRVFSRPQAVFPADFLRPELQDEESFADGVDNIVETQGRVASAYFEDGSVELACPPLNALLHLVAGRECAYRGFDDPGFRELFQREHFLAQDWYRERLEAKQAVDRRGCERLAGYLRDFIADPANAGLAERMDLRRRLGRLERLARAEAADLTGFLGADPGLLPRS
;
A
#
# COMPACT_ATOMS: atom_id res chain seq x y z
N MET A 1 10.79 -5.68 16.97
CA MET A 1 10.58 -4.30 17.51
C MET A 1 9.53 -4.36 18.61
N ASN A 2 9.74 -3.68 19.74
CA ASN A 2 8.72 -3.52 20.77
C ASN A 2 7.76 -2.39 20.33
N LEU A 3 6.51 -2.74 19.97
CA LEU A 3 5.54 -1.79 19.41
C LEU A 3 5.16 -0.68 20.41
N SER A 4 5.14 -0.99 21.71
CA SER A 4 4.81 0.00 22.74
C SER A 4 5.91 1.05 22.85
N ALA A 5 7.16 0.61 22.97
CA ALA A 5 8.30 1.51 23.10
C ALA A 5 8.58 2.34 21.83
N ALA A 6 8.40 1.74 20.65
CA ALA A 6 8.74 2.39 19.37
C ALA A 6 7.59 3.23 18.78
N LEU A 7 6.33 2.85 19.02
CA LEU A 7 5.16 3.40 18.31
C LEU A 7 3.98 3.77 19.24
N GLY A 8 4.09 3.50 20.54
CA GLY A 8 3.00 3.68 21.49
C GLY A 8 1.79 2.82 21.15
N LEU A 9 2.00 1.62 20.60
CA LEU A 9 0.94 0.68 20.25
C LEU A 9 1.03 -0.58 21.11
N SER A 10 -0.10 -1.10 21.57
CA SER A 10 -0.20 -2.42 22.18
C SER A 10 0.03 -3.52 21.14
N GLU A 11 0.17 -4.77 21.56
CA GLU A 11 0.23 -5.91 20.63
C GLU A 11 -1.07 -6.06 19.81
N ALA A 12 -2.18 -5.52 20.31
CA ALA A 12 -3.46 -5.44 19.61
C ALA A 12 -3.59 -4.21 18.68
N GLY A 13 -2.53 -3.40 18.55
CA GLY A 13 -2.52 -2.21 17.70
C GLY A 13 -3.31 -1.02 18.28
N GLU A 14 -3.66 -1.05 19.56
CA GLU A 14 -4.34 0.03 20.26
C GLU A 14 -3.33 1.07 20.76
N ALA A 15 -3.69 2.35 20.77
CA ALA A 15 -2.83 3.38 21.32
C ALA A 15 -2.64 3.17 22.84
N VAL A 16 -1.39 3.08 23.27
CA VAL A 16 -1.04 3.06 24.69
C VAL A 16 -1.12 4.49 25.20
N GLN A 17 -1.92 4.73 26.24
CA GLN A 17 -1.95 6.05 26.87
C GLN A 17 -0.59 6.37 27.49
N LEU A 18 0.00 7.46 27.02
CA LEU A 18 1.23 8.01 27.59
C LEU A 18 0.88 8.76 28.87
N ASP A 19 1.68 8.56 29.92
CA ASP A 19 1.64 9.46 31.08
C ASP A 19 2.35 10.76 30.67
N GLU A 20 1.58 11.69 30.12
CA GLU A 20 2.09 12.98 29.64
C GLU A 20 2.79 13.77 30.75
N THR A 21 2.34 13.65 32.00
CA THR A 21 2.95 14.31 33.16
C THR A 21 4.35 13.77 33.42
N GLN A 22 4.52 12.45 33.43
CA GLN A 22 5.85 11.84 33.57
C GLN A 22 6.77 12.21 32.40
N LEU A 23 6.24 12.24 31.18
CA LEU A 23 7.03 12.58 30.00
C LEU A 23 7.44 14.05 29.98
N ALA A 24 6.54 14.95 30.38
CA ALA A 24 6.82 16.38 30.57
C ALA A 24 7.90 16.61 31.64
N LEU A 25 7.84 15.89 32.76
CA LEU A 25 8.88 15.92 33.80
C LEU A 25 10.24 15.47 33.24
N PHE A 26 10.26 14.36 32.50
CA PHE A 26 11.46 13.84 31.85
C PHE A 26 12.05 14.84 30.84
N ILE A 27 11.20 15.45 30.02
CA ILE A 27 11.59 16.50 29.06
C ILE A 27 12.24 17.68 29.78
N ASN A 28 11.61 18.19 30.84
CA ASN A 28 12.16 19.31 31.60
C ASN A 28 13.52 18.95 32.25
N LEU A 29 13.66 17.73 32.80
CA LEU A 29 14.95 17.23 33.29
C LEU A 29 16.03 17.24 32.20
N LYS A 30 15.66 16.80 30.99
CA LYS A 30 16.57 16.76 29.84
C LYS A 30 17.00 18.15 29.39
N LEU A 31 16.06 19.10 29.31
CA LEU A 31 16.35 20.51 29.03
C LEU A 31 17.32 21.08 30.07
N ALA A 32 17.02 20.89 31.37
CA ALA A 32 17.86 21.36 32.47
C ALA A 32 19.27 20.76 32.44
N ALA A 33 19.40 19.44 32.22
CA ALA A 33 20.68 18.74 32.13
C ALA A 33 21.54 19.20 30.94
N ARG A 34 20.92 19.78 29.90
CA ARG A 34 21.61 20.37 28.74
C ARG A 34 21.83 21.87 28.89
N GLY A 35 21.36 22.47 30.00
CA GLY A 35 21.51 23.89 30.29
C GLY A 35 20.51 24.80 29.56
N HIS A 36 19.43 24.23 29.01
CA HIS A 36 18.33 25.00 28.44
C HIS A 36 17.31 25.41 29.53
N PRO A 37 16.55 26.50 29.33
CA PRO A 37 15.40 26.82 30.14
C PRO A 37 14.36 25.67 30.15
N VAL A 38 13.62 25.57 31.25
CA VAL A 38 12.54 24.58 31.43
C VAL A 38 11.19 25.27 31.31
N ALA A 39 10.17 24.56 30.84
CA ALA A 39 8.84 25.13 30.64
C ALA A 39 8.15 25.46 31.97
N GLU A 40 8.38 24.61 32.98
CA GLU A 40 7.87 24.76 34.34
C GLU A 40 9.00 24.61 35.35
N LYS A 41 8.85 25.20 36.54
CA LYS A 41 9.83 25.04 37.62
C LYS A 41 9.81 23.60 38.12
N VAL A 42 10.71 22.81 37.53
CA VAL A 42 11.10 21.45 37.95
C VAL A 42 11.30 21.35 39.45
N GLU A 43 11.65 22.43 40.15
CA GLU A 43 12.12 22.40 41.54
C GLU A 43 11.06 22.14 42.62
N GLU A 44 9.76 22.32 42.33
CA GLU A 44 8.67 22.15 43.32
C GLU A 44 8.03 20.74 43.29
N GLU A 45 8.24 19.96 42.22
CA GLU A 45 7.58 18.66 42.00
C GLU A 45 8.44 17.43 42.38
N PHE A 46 9.70 17.62 42.83
CA PHE A 46 10.57 16.48 43.20
C PHE A 46 10.45 16.13 44.68
N PRO A 47 10.50 14.83 45.03
CA PRO A 47 10.62 14.37 46.41
C PRO A 47 11.91 14.85 47.12
N SER A 48 12.95 15.24 46.36
CA SER A 48 14.18 15.85 46.89
C SER A 48 14.83 16.85 45.90
N PRO A 49 14.57 18.15 46.04
CA PRO A 49 15.13 19.20 45.16
C PRO A 49 16.67 19.32 45.24
N VAL A 50 17.27 19.02 46.39
CA VAL A 50 18.72 19.19 46.64
C VAL A 50 19.56 18.14 45.91
N LEU A 51 19.16 16.86 45.97
CA LEU A 51 19.87 15.77 45.28
C LEU A 51 19.76 15.91 43.75
N SER A 52 18.59 16.31 43.26
CA SER A 52 18.30 16.50 41.84
C SER A 52 19.12 17.64 41.23
N ARG A 53 19.30 18.76 41.94
CA ARG A 53 20.12 19.91 41.47
C ARG A 53 21.59 19.56 41.29
N SER A 54 22.20 18.86 42.26
CA SER A 54 23.62 18.48 42.18
C SER A 54 23.89 17.51 41.03
N LEU A 55 22.99 16.54 40.81
CA LEU A 55 23.07 15.59 39.71
C LEU A 55 22.93 16.29 38.35
N LEU A 56 21.93 17.16 38.18
CA LEU A 56 21.72 17.92 36.94
C LEU A 56 22.89 18.86 36.63
N ALA A 57 23.43 19.56 37.63
CA ALA A 57 24.62 20.39 37.46
C ALA A 57 25.84 19.56 37.03
N THR A 58 26.02 18.37 37.61
CA THR A 58 27.08 17.44 37.21
C THR A 58 26.89 16.95 35.77
N LEU A 59 25.66 16.58 35.38
CA LEU A 59 25.35 16.17 34.01
C LEU A 59 25.59 17.31 33.01
N ARG A 60 25.24 18.55 33.37
CA ARG A 60 25.50 19.73 32.55
C ARG A 60 26.98 19.95 32.29
N GLU A 61 27.83 19.87 33.32
CA GLU A 61 29.28 19.99 33.14
C GLU A 61 29.86 18.84 32.32
N LYS A 62 29.35 17.60 32.50
CA LYS A 62 29.74 16.46 31.67
C LYS A 62 29.34 16.65 30.20
N ASN A 63 28.13 17.14 29.93
CA ASN A 63 27.66 17.44 28.57
C ASN A 63 28.52 18.54 27.92
N ARG A 64 28.93 19.57 28.67
CA ARG A 64 29.86 20.60 28.18
C ARG A 64 31.21 20.01 27.77
N LEU A 65 31.74 19.05 28.54
CA LEU A 65 33.01 18.37 28.22
C LEU A 65 32.88 17.39 27.05
N LEU A 66 31.70 16.82 26.82
CA LEU A 66 31.42 15.84 25.75
C LEU A 66 30.83 16.47 24.48
N ARG A 67 30.80 17.81 24.38
CA ARG A 67 30.13 18.53 23.28
C ARG A 67 30.65 18.14 21.87
N ASP A 68 31.92 17.81 21.78
CA ASP A 68 32.58 17.43 20.52
C ASP A 68 32.36 15.95 20.15
N TYR A 69 31.78 15.17 21.05
CA TYR A 69 31.47 13.77 20.78
C TYR A 69 30.20 13.65 19.92
N LEU A 70 30.36 13.12 18.71
CA LEU A 70 29.26 12.70 17.85
C LEU A 70 28.87 11.26 18.15
N CYS A 71 27.56 11.00 18.23
CA CYS A 71 27.06 9.63 18.21
C CYS A 71 27.48 8.91 16.91
N PRO A 72 27.56 7.57 16.88
CA PRO A 72 28.09 6.82 15.73
C PRO A 72 27.43 7.16 14.38
N ALA A 73 26.11 7.32 14.37
CA ALA A 73 25.37 7.69 13.16
C ALA A 73 25.75 9.11 12.67
N ASP A 74 25.80 10.08 13.59
CA ASP A 74 26.16 11.47 13.30
C ASP A 74 27.61 11.59 12.84
N ARG A 75 28.52 10.79 13.42
CA ARG A 75 29.92 10.69 13.00
C ARG A 75 30.05 10.21 11.57
N HIS A 76 29.33 9.15 11.18
CA HIS A 76 29.38 8.65 9.80
C HIS A 76 28.87 9.68 8.78
N ILE A 77 27.84 10.45 9.15
CA ILE A 77 27.33 11.55 8.33
C ILE A 77 28.37 12.65 8.20
N GLN A 78 28.99 13.05 9.31
CA GLN A 78 30.03 14.08 9.33
C GLN A 78 31.25 13.68 8.50
N GLU A 79 31.77 12.45 8.67
CA GLU A 79 32.91 11.92 7.90
C GLU A 79 32.63 11.90 6.39
N PHE A 80 31.40 11.53 5.99
CA PHE A 80 30.96 11.62 4.60
C PHE A 80 30.96 13.07 4.10
N LEU A 81 30.37 14.00 4.85
CA LEU A 81 30.28 15.41 4.46
C LEU A 81 31.64 16.09 4.39
N ASP A 82 32.55 15.79 5.33
CA ASP A 82 33.93 16.29 5.32
C ASP A 82 34.66 15.89 4.05
N ALA A 83 34.57 14.60 3.69
CA ALA A 83 35.21 14.09 2.48
C ALA A 83 34.49 14.55 1.20
N TYR A 84 33.16 14.68 1.19
CA TYR A 84 32.41 15.15 0.03
C TYR A 84 32.67 16.64 -0.26
N LEU A 85 32.76 17.46 0.78
CA LEU A 85 32.90 18.92 0.71
C LEU A 85 34.34 19.42 0.80
N GLU A 86 35.31 18.51 0.68
CA GLU A 86 36.73 18.85 0.68
C GLU A 86 37.05 19.93 -0.37
N GLY A 87 37.72 21.01 0.09
CA GLY A 87 38.11 22.15 -0.73
C GLY A 87 37.00 23.17 -1.04
N VAL A 88 35.81 23.03 -0.47
CA VAL A 88 34.65 23.89 -0.77
C VAL A 88 34.10 24.64 0.45
N GLY A 89 34.30 24.10 1.66
CA GLY A 89 33.91 24.77 2.91
C GLY A 89 35.10 25.01 3.85
N PRO A 90 34.85 25.68 5.00
CA PRO A 90 35.89 25.90 6.00
C PRO A 90 36.42 24.56 6.55
N GLU A 91 37.74 24.42 6.67
CA GLU A 91 38.36 23.24 7.28
C GLU A 91 37.88 23.05 8.74
N GLY A 92 37.60 21.81 9.10
CA GLY A 92 37.16 21.44 10.46
C GLY A 92 35.74 21.90 10.83
N LYS A 93 34.93 22.32 9.86
CA LYS A 93 33.53 22.72 10.11
C LYS A 93 32.65 21.51 10.47
N ARG A 94 31.81 21.68 11.48
CA ARG A 94 30.74 20.73 11.80
C ARG A 94 29.58 20.94 10.84
N TRP A 95 29.22 19.90 10.09
CA TRP A 95 28.22 19.89 9.01
C TRP A 95 26.88 19.30 9.44
N ILE A 96 26.69 19.12 10.74
CA ILE A 96 25.46 18.67 11.38
C ILE A 96 25.14 19.56 12.58
N PRO A 97 23.87 19.62 13.04
CA PRO A 97 23.51 20.44 14.18
C PRO A 97 24.33 20.08 15.43
N ASP A 98 24.87 21.10 16.08
CA ASP A 98 25.56 20.92 17.35
C ASP A 98 24.57 20.76 18.50
N ASN A 99 24.86 19.84 19.42
CA ASN A 99 24.10 19.61 20.65
C ASN A 99 22.56 19.46 20.45
N ALA A 100 22.10 18.88 19.33
CA ALA A 100 20.69 18.59 19.11
C ALA A 100 20.16 17.63 20.20
N MET A 101 18.99 17.92 20.78
CA MET A 101 18.39 17.07 21.81
C MET A 101 17.80 15.81 21.16
N PRO A 102 18.29 14.59 21.47
CA PRO A 102 17.70 13.37 20.92
C PRO A 102 16.33 13.12 21.56
N LEU A 103 15.42 12.54 20.77
CA LEU A 103 14.09 12.08 21.17
C LEU A 103 14.10 10.55 21.21
N GLU A 104 14.41 10.00 22.38
CA GLU A 104 14.72 8.58 22.60
C GLU A 104 13.52 7.72 23.01
N HIS A 105 12.38 8.35 23.29
CA HIS A 105 11.15 7.67 23.69
C HIS A 105 9.98 8.13 22.82
N HIS A 106 9.16 7.14 22.42
CA HIS A 106 7.90 7.42 21.74
C HIS A 106 7.04 8.40 22.53
N GLY A 107 6.56 9.43 21.83
CA GLY A 107 5.68 10.45 22.37
C GLY A 107 6.38 11.71 22.87
N MET A 108 7.72 11.71 23.02
CA MET A 108 8.45 12.92 23.40
C MET A 108 8.23 14.02 22.37
N ALA A 109 8.32 13.69 21.07
CA ALA A 109 8.10 14.64 19.99
C ALA A 109 6.69 15.25 20.04
N ARG A 110 5.68 14.43 20.36
CA ARG A 110 4.28 14.86 20.49
C ARG A 110 4.10 15.85 21.62
N VAL A 111 4.59 15.52 22.82
CA VAL A 111 4.51 16.42 23.99
C VAL A 111 5.27 17.72 23.73
N LEU A 112 6.42 17.65 23.05
CA LEU A 112 7.21 18.83 22.70
C LEU A 112 6.54 19.76 21.67
N SER A 113 5.55 19.26 20.91
CA SER A 113 4.90 19.98 19.80
C SER A 113 3.84 20.99 20.24
N LEU A 114 3.51 21.02 21.52
CA LEU A 114 2.50 21.89 22.13
C LEU A 114 3.05 22.50 23.43
N PRO A 115 2.51 23.64 23.91
CA PRO A 115 2.96 24.25 25.14
C PRO A 115 2.70 23.34 26.34
N ALA A 116 3.56 23.40 27.36
CA ALA A 116 3.34 22.66 28.61
C ALA A 116 2.00 23.05 29.27
N LYS A 117 1.63 24.33 29.16
CA LYS A 117 0.36 24.89 29.62
C LYS A 117 -0.44 25.45 28.45
N GLY A 118 -1.35 24.65 27.92
CA GLY A 118 -2.31 25.10 26.91
C GLY A 118 -2.48 24.12 25.76
N ASP A 119 -3.54 24.35 25.00
CA ASP A 119 -3.97 23.46 23.92
C ASP A 119 -3.70 24.03 22.52
N HIS A 120 -2.95 25.14 22.42
CA HIS A 120 -2.70 25.83 21.16
C HIS A 120 -1.30 26.44 21.13
N PHE A 121 -0.59 26.23 20.02
CA PHE A 121 0.66 26.90 19.69
C PHE A 121 0.58 27.49 18.28
N HIS A 122 1.10 28.70 18.12
CA HIS A 122 1.11 29.43 16.85
C HIS A 122 2.52 29.92 16.49
N SER A 123 2.85 29.84 15.21
CA SER A 123 4.03 30.44 14.60
C SER A 123 3.75 30.82 13.15
N SER A 124 4.71 31.49 12.48
CA SER A 124 4.59 31.84 11.06
C SER A 124 4.51 30.63 10.11
N ILE A 125 4.88 29.43 10.57
CA ILE A 125 4.98 28.23 9.73
C ILE A 125 4.01 27.12 10.12
N ILE A 126 3.43 27.16 11.32
CA ILE A 126 2.54 26.12 11.81
C ILE A 126 1.61 26.61 12.93
N ASP A 127 0.36 26.16 12.85
CA ASP A 127 -0.61 26.17 13.94
C ASP A 127 -0.80 24.75 14.47
N SER A 128 -0.64 24.57 15.78
CA SER A 128 -0.74 23.26 16.45
C SER A 128 -1.78 23.30 17.56
N TYR A 129 -2.59 22.26 17.66
CA TYR A 129 -3.66 22.14 18.66
C TYR A 129 -3.60 20.79 19.37
N ARG A 130 -3.78 20.81 20.69
CA ARG A 130 -4.20 19.62 21.44
C ARG A 130 -5.67 19.41 21.17
N VAL A 131 -6.04 18.22 20.71
CA VAL A 131 -7.43 17.89 20.41
C VAL A 131 -7.85 16.66 21.20
N HIS A 132 -9.14 16.50 21.46
CA HIS A 132 -9.66 15.41 22.29
C HIS A 132 -9.16 14.02 21.85
N GLN A 133 -8.97 13.85 20.55
CA GLN A 133 -8.58 12.59 19.94
C GLN A 133 -7.05 12.47 19.73
N GLY A 134 -6.24 13.48 20.07
CA GLY A 134 -4.79 13.49 19.84
C GLY A 134 -4.23 14.89 19.56
N VAL A 135 -3.58 15.07 18.40
CA VAL A 135 -2.98 16.34 18.00
C VAL A 135 -3.39 16.75 16.58
N LEU A 136 -3.55 18.05 16.35
CA LEU A 136 -3.81 18.64 15.04
C LEU A 136 -2.70 19.62 14.69
N HIS A 137 -2.13 19.48 13.50
CA HIS A 137 -1.09 20.37 13.00
C HIS A 137 -1.43 20.90 11.60
N ASN A 138 -1.55 22.23 11.49
CA ASN A 138 -1.85 22.96 10.27
C ASN A 138 -0.62 23.76 9.84
N PRO A 139 0.27 23.20 8.99
CA PRO A 139 1.42 23.93 8.47
C PRO A 139 0.98 25.08 7.55
N ALA A 140 1.84 26.09 7.35
CA ALA A 140 1.54 27.26 6.53
C ALA A 140 1.11 26.87 5.10
N LYS A 141 1.76 25.86 4.51
CA LYS A 141 1.34 25.24 3.25
C LYS A 141 0.56 23.97 3.51
N ASP A 142 -0.64 23.87 2.96
CA ASP A 142 -1.54 22.72 3.19
C ASP A 142 -1.23 21.51 2.28
N ARG A 143 -0.31 21.64 1.31
CA ARG A 143 0.00 20.58 0.33
C ARG A 143 1.44 20.64 -0.19
N ARG A 144 1.87 19.51 -0.71
CA ARG A 144 3.16 19.33 -1.39
C ARG A 144 3.12 19.80 -2.84
N THR A 145 4.24 20.34 -3.32
CA THR A 145 4.52 20.58 -4.74
C THR A 145 5.56 19.56 -5.24
N THR A 146 5.50 19.18 -6.51
CA THR A 146 6.47 18.27 -7.15
C THR A 146 7.29 18.95 -8.25
N GLN A 147 6.70 19.93 -8.94
CA GLN A 147 7.33 20.63 -10.04
C GLN A 147 8.54 21.44 -9.56
N GLY A 148 9.73 21.10 -10.07
CA GLY A 148 10.97 21.84 -9.80
C GLY A 148 11.44 21.79 -8.34
N VAL A 149 10.99 20.80 -7.56
CA VAL A 149 11.25 20.70 -6.11
C VAL A 149 12.46 19.81 -5.77
N PHE A 150 12.81 18.83 -6.62
CA PHE A 150 13.86 17.86 -6.30
C PHE A 150 15.19 18.22 -6.97
N HIS A 151 16.13 18.65 -6.14
CA HIS A 151 17.47 19.06 -6.53
C HIS A 151 18.51 18.05 -6.05
N ILE A 152 19.62 17.89 -6.77
CA ILE A 152 20.70 16.96 -6.42
C ILE A 152 22.04 17.68 -6.55
N ALA A 153 22.89 17.54 -5.53
CA ALA A 153 24.23 18.09 -5.53
C ALA A 153 25.16 17.34 -6.50
N GLU A 154 25.98 18.09 -7.23
CA GLU A 154 27.09 17.58 -8.04
C GLU A 154 28.22 17.05 -7.14
N GLY A 155 29.07 16.17 -7.68
CA GLY A 155 30.25 15.63 -7.00
C GLY A 155 30.11 14.19 -6.49
N GLY A 156 28.92 13.58 -6.61
CA GLY A 156 28.65 12.18 -6.26
C GLY A 156 28.18 11.36 -7.47
N LEU A 157 27.26 10.43 -7.23
CA LEU A 157 26.64 9.61 -8.28
C LEU A 157 25.95 10.48 -9.35
N PRO A 158 25.82 10.00 -10.61
CA PRO A 158 25.23 10.78 -11.70
C PRO A 158 23.84 11.35 -11.38
N ILE A 159 23.53 12.53 -11.94
CA ILE A 159 22.28 13.26 -11.69
C ILE A 159 21.28 12.95 -12.82
N PRO A 160 20.06 12.47 -12.53
CA PRO A 160 19.05 12.23 -13.55
C PRO A 160 18.68 13.49 -14.32
N HIS A 161 18.29 13.32 -15.58
CA HIS A 161 17.93 14.42 -16.47
C HIS A 161 16.81 15.30 -15.90
N ASP A 162 15.82 14.70 -15.23
CA ASP A 162 14.62 15.36 -14.71
C ASP A 162 14.83 16.14 -13.40
N LYS A 163 16.01 16.02 -12.77
CA LYS A 163 16.36 16.71 -11.52
C LYS A 163 17.15 17.99 -11.79
N LYS A 164 17.08 18.95 -10.86
CA LYS A 164 17.92 20.15 -10.92
C LYS A 164 19.32 19.85 -10.36
N ALA A 165 20.37 20.11 -11.13
CA ALA A 165 21.76 19.89 -10.73
C ALA A 165 22.29 21.09 -9.94
N VAL A 166 22.75 20.88 -8.70
CA VAL A 166 23.23 21.94 -7.81
C VAL A 166 24.74 21.85 -7.69
N PRO A 167 25.49 22.92 -8.02
CA PRO A 167 26.94 22.93 -7.84
C PRO A 167 27.34 22.62 -6.40
N ARG A 168 28.42 21.85 -6.22
CA ARG A 168 28.93 21.45 -4.90
C ARG A 168 29.12 22.63 -3.92
N PRO A 169 29.66 23.80 -4.35
CA PRO A 169 29.73 25.00 -3.49
C PRO A 169 28.38 25.58 -3.07
N ALA A 170 27.40 25.58 -3.96
CA ALA A 170 26.06 26.03 -3.63
C ALA A 170 25.38 25.12 -2.61
N PHE A 171 25.59 23.80 -2.70
CA PHE A 171 25.11 22.86 -1.68
C PHE A 171 25.79 23.09 -0.31
N ALA A 172 27.11 23.32 -0.28
CA ALA A 172 27.82 23.66 0.95
C ALA A 172 27.26 24.93 1.62
N ALA A 173 27.02 25.97 0.84
CA ALA A 173 26.41 27.22 1.31
C ALA A 173 24.97 27.02 1.81
N LEU A 174 24.16 26.20 1.12
CA LEU A 174 22.82 25.84 1.58
C LEU A 174 22.85 25.08 2.90
N LEU A 175 23.76 24.11 3.05
CA LEU A 175 23.94 23.35 4.28
C LEU A 175 24.39 24.24 5.44
N GLU A 176 25.33 25.15 5.20
CA GLU A 176 25.75 26.14 6.18
C GLU A 176 24.57 26.99 6.66
N ARG A 177 23.76 27.54 5.75
CA ARG A 177 22.56 28.30 6.12
C ARG A 177 21.50 27.43 6.80
N ALA A 178 21.41 26.14 6.47
CA ALA A 178 20.46 25.22 7.12
C ALA A 178 20.77 25.03 8.60
N LEU A 179 22.05 25.10 8.99
CA LEU A 179 22.53 24.97 10.37
C LEU A 179 22.44 26.29 11.16
N GLU A 180 22.08 27.40 10.51
CA GLU A 180 21.89 28.72 11.09
C GLU A 180 20.43 29.19 10.96
N PRO A 181 19.45 28.44 11.50
CA PRO A 181 18.05 28.89 11.49
C PRO A 181 17.88 30.13 12.37
N PRO A 182 16.93 31.01 12.04
CA PRO A 182 16.65 32.17 12.89
C PRO A 182 16.03 31.72 14.24
N PRO A 183 16.19 32.51 15.32
CA PRO A 183 15.80 32.11 16.68
C PRO A 183 14.34 31.65 16.82
N GLU A 184 13.42 32.24 16.06
CA GLU A 184 12.01 31.84 16.06
C GLU A 184 11.78 30.39 15.61
N LEU A 185 12.65 29.83 14.76
CA LEU A 185 12.58 28.42 14.37
C LEU A 185 13.17 27.50 15.44
N LEU A 186 14.15 27.99 16.20
CA LEU A 186 14.77 27.22 17.28
C LEU A 186 13.90 27.17 18.53
N ARG A 187 12.93 28.07 18.67
CA ARG A 187 12.04 28.14 19.84
C ARG A 187 11.18 26.89 19.95
N LEU A 188 11.28 26.22 21.09
CA LEU A 188 10.57 25.01 21.40
C LEU A 188 9.11 25.31 21.82
N PRO A 189 8.08 24.73 21.15
CA PRO A 189 6.67 24.96 21.48
C PRO A 189 6.32 24.63 22.94
N PHE A 190 6.91 23.58 23.50
CA PHE A 190 6.72 23.19 24.90
C PHE A 190 7.03 24.28 25.93
N SER A 191 8.00 25.15 25.61
CA SER A 191 8.39 26.29 26.47
C SER A 191 7.70 27.61 26.08
N ASP A 192 6.69 27.54 25.21
CA ASP A 192 5.91 28.72 24.85
C ASP A 192 5.13 29.24 26.07
N GLY A 193 5.17 30.56 26.27
CA GLY A 193 4.64 31.21 27.48
C GLY A 193 5.60 31.28 28.68
N SER A 194 6.77 30.63 28.64
CA SER A 194 7.82 30.82 29.64
C SER A 194 8.57 32.16 29.45
N GLU A 195 9.12 32.74 30.53
CA GLU A 195 9.90 34.00 30.45
C GLU A 195 11.12 33.89 29.52
N HIS A 196 11.73 32.71 29.49
CA HIS A 196 12.86 32.38 28.63
C HIS A 196 12.58 31.06 27.90
N PRO A 197 11.97 31.10 26.70
CA PRO A 197 11.75 29.89 25.91
C PRO A 197 13.07 29.19 25.55
N ALA A 198 13.05 27.86 25.49
CA ALA A 198 14.20 27.08 25.07
C ALA A 198 14.39 27.16 23.56
N GLU A 199 15.62 27.43 23.12
CA GLU A 199 16.00 27.52 21.70
C GLU A 199 17.04 26.45 21.38
N LEU A 200 16.69 25.48 20.53
CA LEU A 200 17.55 24.34 20.21
C LEU A 200 17.12 23.59 18.93
N PHE A 201 18.01 22.71 18.47
CA PHE A 201 17.66 21.62 17.57
C PHE A 201 17.18 20.40 18.34
N VAL A 202 16.26 19.65 17.74
CA VAL A 202 15.85 18.30 18.16
C VAL A 202 16.27 17.28 17.11
N SER A 203 16.44 16.01 17.52
CA SER A 203 16.80 14.95 16.60
C SER A 203 16.14 13.61 16.91
N LEU A 204 15.96 12.78 15.89
CA LEU A 204 15.34 11.45 15.97
C LEU A 204 16.16 10.42 15.19
N LEU A 205 16.27 9.20 15.71
CA LEU A 205 16.85 8.05 15.01
C LEU A 205 15.71 7.13 14.54
N LEU A 206 15.72 6.76 13.27
CA LEU A 206 14.81 5.80 12.66
C LEU A 206 15.59 4.59 12.14
N ARG A 207 14.95 3.41 12.10
CA ARG A 207 15.49 2.15 11.54
C ARG A 207 14.56 1.51 10.49
N PRO A 208 14.21 2.21 9.39
CA PRO A 208 13.22 1.70 8.44
C PRO A 208 13.77 0.49 7.64
N VAL A 209 12.87 -0.42 7.26
CA VAL A 209 13.19 -1.67 6.54
C VAL A 209 13.53 -1.38 5.08
N VAL A 210 14.69 -1.89 4.63
CA VAL A 210 15.21 -1.83 3.26
C VAL A 210 14.98 -3.15 2.53
N CYS A 211 15.17 -4.28 3.21
CA CYS A 211 14.92 -5.61 2.67
C CYS A 211 14.07 -6.41 3.66
N PRO A 212 12.95 -7.00 3.24
CA PRO A 212 12.18 -7.90 4.08
C PRO A 212 13.01 -9.11 4.54
N GLU A 213 12.68 -9.64 5.70
CA GLU A 213 13.14 -10.96 6.12
C GLU A 213 12.46 -12.04 5.28
N VAL A 214 13.22 -13.07 4.90
CA VAL A 214 12.68 -14.31 4.34
C VAL A 214 13.18 -15.43 5.24
N ALA A 215 12.30 -15.94 6.09
CA ALA A 215 12.64 -16.92 7.14
C ALA A 215 13.42 -18.11 6.56
N GLY A 216 14.57 -18.42 7.15
CA GLY A 216 15.47 -19.50 6.72
C GLY A 216 16.36 -19.18 5.50
N VAL A 217 16.17 -18.03 4.84
CA VAL A 217 16.92 -17.63 3.64
C VAL A 217 17.78 -16.40 3.89
N SER A 218 17.18 -15.31 4.38
CA SER A 218 17.88 -14.04 4.59
C SER A 218 17.28 -13.23 5.72
N GLU A 219 18.15 -12.69 6.58
CA GLU A 219 17.79 -11.74 7.61
C GLU A 219 17.23 -10.44 7.01
N GLY A 220 16.23 -9.85 7.66
CA GLY A 220 15.73 -8.53 7.29
C GLY A 220 16.80 -7.46 7.44
N LYS A 221 16.83 -6.50 6.50
CA LYS A 221 17.78 -5.39 6.52
C LYS A 221 17.08 -4.06 6.74
N THR A 222 17.68 -3.22 7.56
CA THR A 222 17.25 -1.85 7.87
C THR A 222 18.38 -0.86 7.57
N MET A 223 18.05 0.36 7.21
CA MET A 223 19.00 1.47 7.26
C MET A 223 18.83 2.24 8.57
N GLU A 224 19.76 3.13 8.90
CA GLU A 224 19.55 4.12 9.96
C GLU A 224 19.31 5.51 9.33
N VAL A 225 18.39 6.30 9.87
CA VAL A 225 18.14 7.67 9.41
C VAL A 225 18.16 8.62 10.60
N ARG A 226 18.99 9.68 10.50
CA ARG A 226 19.05 10.78 11.45
C ARG A 226 18.21 11.95 10.94
N PHE A 227 17.13 12.25 11.65
CA PHE A 227 16.31 13.44 11.40
C PHE A 227 16.71 14.55 12.34
N PHE A 228 16.94 15.74 11.79
CA PHE A 228 17.21 16.96 12.52
C PHE A 228 16.19 18.04 12.16
N ALA A 229 15.70 18.74 13.17
CA ALA A 229 14.80 19.86 12.98
C ALA A 229 15.02 20.95 14.04
N PRO A 230 14.91 22.23 13.67
CA PRO A 230 14.67 23.29 14.65
C PRO A 230 13.45 22.95 15.52
N ALA A 231 13.47 23.29 16.81
CA ALA A 231 12.47 22.78 17.75
C ALA A 231 11.02 23.21 17.45
N SER A 232 10.79 24.32 16.73
CA SER A 232 9.44 24.71 16.29
C SER A 232 8.80 23.72 15.31
N LEU A 233 9.61 22.85 14.70
CA LEU A 233 9.22 21.82 13.75
C LEU A 233 9.20 20.41 14.37
N VAL A 234 9.20 20.29 15.70
CA VAL A 234 9.22 18.99 16.39
C VAL A 234 7.99 18.11 16.06
N SER A 235 6.88 18.70 15.62
CA SER A 235 5.72 17.95 15.10
C SER A 235 6.05 17.14 13.84
N ASN A 236 7.03 17.56 13.03
CA ASN A 236 7.52 16.77 11.92
C ASN A 236 8.27 15.52 12.37
N LEU A 237 8.89 15.55 13.57
CA LEU A 237 9.55 14.38 14.17
C LEU A 237 8.51 13.43 14.77
N ASP A 238 7.46 13.92 15.45
CA ASP A 238 6.30 13.08 15.86
C ASP A 238 5.69 12.38 14.64
N PHE A 239 5.53 13.12 13.54
CA PHE A 239 5.00 12.57 12.30
C PHE A 239 5.82 11.38 11.76
N VAL A 240 7.14 11.52 11.60
CA VAL A 240 7.97 10.42 11.06
C VAL A 240 8.21 9.30 12.09
N GLU A 241 8.29 9.63 13.37
CA GLU A 241 8.31 8.66 14.47
C GLU A 241 7.06 7.78 14.44
N SER A 242 5.91 8.41 14.26
CA SER A 242 4.61 7.75 14.20
C SER A 242 4.48 6.78 13.02
N ILE A 243 5.19 7.03 11.92
CA ILE A 243 5.17 6.20 10.70
C ILE A 243 6.22 5.08 10.76
N PHE A 244 7.45 5.38 11.17
CA PHE A 244 8.61 4.48 11.03
C PHE A 244 9.15 3.91 12.35
N GLY A 245 8.66 4.40 13.49
CA GLY A 245 9.05 3.98 14.84
C GLY A 245 10.30 4.68 15.37
N ASN A 246 10.36 4.84 16.69
CA ASN A 246 11.52 5.37 17.41
C ASN A 246 12.60 4.29 17.59
N ALA A 247 13.84 4.58 17.20
CA ALA A 247 14.98 3.66 17.33
C ALA A 247 15.86 3.93 18.58
N GLY A 248 15.40 4.76 19.51
CA GLY A 248 16.05 5.05 20.79
C GLY A 248 17.12 6.15 20.71
N ASP A 249 17.87 6.26 21.81
CA ASP A 249 18.97 7.22 21.92
C ASP A 249 20.16 6.79 21.04
N PRO A 250 20.56 7.58 20.02
CA PRO A 250 21.66 7.21 19.12
C PRO A 250 23.04 7.20 19.80
N TYR A 251 23.17 7.74 21.02
CA TYR A 251 24.43 7.69 21.78
C TYR A 251 24.65 6.35 22.48
N LEU A 252 23.62 5.50 22.57
CA LEU A 252 23.73 4.18 23.17
C LEU A 252 24.30 3.16 22.16
N PRO A 253 25.29 2.33 22.55
CA PRO A 253 25.84 1.28 21.70
C PRO A 253 24.79 0.29 21.18
N GLU A 254 23.73 0.02 21.94
CA GLU A 254 22.61 -0.82 21.53
C GLU A 254 21.91 -0.32 20.26
N ASN A 255 21.95 0.99 20.02
CA ASN A 255 21.29 1.65 18.90
C ASN A 255 22.29 2.04 17.79
N ASP A 256 23.58 1.71 17.93
CA ASP A 256 24.54 1.83 16.85
C ASP A 256 24.31 0.73 15.81
N ALA A 257 23.82 1.15 14.65
CA ALA A 257 23.58 0.29 13.49
C ALA A 257 24.78 -0.59 13.11
N ARG A 258 26.02 -0.11 13.31
CA ARG A 258 27.24 -0.83 12.93
C ARG A 258 27.55 -2.00 13.86
N LEU A 259 27.03 -1.97 15.09
CA LEU A 259 27.15 -3.09 16.03
C LEU A 259 26.07 -4.15 15.79
N ASP A 260 24.97 -3.79 15.13
CA ASP A 260 23.94 -4.70 14.60
C ASP A 260 24.32 -5.24 13.20
N THR A 261 25.37 -6.05 13.18
CA THR A 261 25.99 -6.60 11.96
C THR A 261 25.06 -7.44 11.11
N ASP A 262 23.98 -7.97 11.70
CA ASP A 262 23.09 -8.91 11.05
C ASP A 262 21.95 -8.20 10.33
N HIS A 263 21.47 -7.05 10.83
CA HIS A 263 20.29 -6.39 10.28
C HIS A 263 20.56 -5.01 9.68
N TRP A 264 21.75 -4.41 9.85
CA TRP A 264 22.05 -3.17 9.15
C TRP A 264 22.38 -3.41 7.67
N SER A 265 21.83 -2.57 6.79
CA SER A 265 22.07 -2.59 5.35
C SER A 265 23.42 -1.99 4.95
N GLY A 266 24.12 -1.32 5.86
CA GLY A 266 25.35 -0.59 5.56
C GLY A 266 25.14 0.85 5.08
N HIS A 267 23.92 1.39 5.19
CA HIS A 267 23.54 2.71 4.71
C HIS A 267 23.03 3.62 5.84
N THR A 268 23.34 4.90 5.74
CA THR A 268 22.95 5.95 6.70
C THR A 268 22.30 7.12 5.96
N GLY A 269 21.13 7.52 6.42
CA GLY A 269 20.40 8.68 5.94
C GLY A 269 20.49 9.87 6.91
N CYS A 270 20.45 11.08 6.38
CA CYS A 270 20.34 12.31 7.13
C CYS A 270 19.27 13.22 6.50
N VAL A 271 18.39 13.78 7.32
CA VAL A 271 17.39 14.77 6.89
C VAL A 271 17.46 15.98 7.80
N ILE A 272 17.58 17.18 7.23
CA ILE A 272 17.58 18.45 7.96
C ILE A 272 16.43 19.31 7.46
N LEU A 273 15.50 19.68 8.35
CA LEU A 273 14.42 20.61 8.04
C LEU A 273 14.91 22.05 8.18
N ALA A 274 14.78 22.84 7.12
CA ALA A 274 15.30 24.20 7.05
C ALA A 274 14.40 25.09 6.16
N PRO A 275 13.14 25.35 6.57
CA PRO A 275 12.18 26.09 5.75
C PRO A 275 12.62 27.53 5.45
N HIS A 276 13.53 28.11 6.25
CA HIS A 276 14.09 29.45 6.03
C HIS A 276 14.96 29.56 4.77
N LEU A 277 15.43 28.44 4.20
CA LEU A 277 16.27 28.45 3.00
C LEU A 277 15.60 29.04 1.76
N VAL A 278 14.25 29.13 1.74
CA VAL A 278 13.52 29.78 0.63
C VAL A 278 13.80 31.27 0.52
N SER A 279 14.38 31.89 1.54
CA SER A 279 14.76 33.31 1.54
C SER A 279 16.16 33.60 1.01
N VAL A 280 16.97 32.56 0.73
CA VAL A 280 18.37 32.73 0.31
C VAL A 280 18.44 33.12 -1.16
N THR A 281 19.27 34.11 -1.50
CA THR A 281 19.48 34.53 -2.89
C THR A 281 20.41 33.58 -3.64
N LYS A 282 20.20 33.44 -4.95
CA LYS A 282 21.09 32.65 -5.83
C LYS A 282 22.53 33.16 -5.79
N LYS A 283 22.71 34.48 -5.66
CA LYS A 283 24.03 35.13 -5.57
C LYS A 283 24.76 34.74 -4.28
N GLU A 284 24.07 34.73 -3.14
CA GLU A 284 24.67 34.30 -1.85
C GLU A 284 25.14 32.85 -1.87
N LEU A 285 24.51 31.99 -2.68
CA LEU A 285 24.92 30.60 -2.89
C LEU A 285 26.11 30.45 -3.85
N GLY A 286 26.63 31.54 -4.40
CA GLY A 286 27.73 31.51 -5.37
C GLY A 286 27.32 30.98 -6.76
N LEU A 287 26.03 31.00 -7.10
CA LEU A 287 25.59 30.63 -8.45
C LEU A 287 26.08 31.65 -9.49
N PRO A 288 26.34 31.24 -10.75
CA PRO A 288 26.84 32.13 -11.78
C PRO A 288 25.79 33.13 -12.25
N ARG A 289 26.24 34.24 -12.84
CA ARG A 289 25.37 35.07 -13.67
C ARG A 289 24.92 34.27 -14.88
N LYS A 290 23.71 34.52 -15.38
CA LYS A 290 23.15 33.79 -16.54
C LYS A 290 24.05 33.82 -17.78
N ALA A 291 24.79 34.92 -18.00
CA ALA A 291 25.73 35.04 -19.11
C ALA A 291 26.93 34.07 -19.01
N ASP A 292 27.27 33.64 -17.79
CA ASP A 292 28.38 32.73 -17.49
C ASP A 292 27.88 31.30 -17.19
N ALA A 293 26.57 31.07 -17.26
CA ALA A 293 25.93 29.82 -16.91
C ALA A 293 25.88 28.84 -18.09
N THR A 294 26.09 27.56 -17.81
CA THR A 294 25.89 26.49 -18.80
C THR A 294 24.42 26.36 -19.21
N PRO A 295 24.11 25.76 -20.37
CA PRO A 295 22.72 25.50 -20.76
C PRO A 295 21.93 24.71 -19.71
N ARG A 296 22.57 23.75 -19.03
CA ARG A 296 21.98 22.98 -17.93
C ARG A 296 21.65 23.86 -16.73
N GLN A 297 22.56 24.73 -16.32
CA GLN A 297 22.32 25.67 -15.22
C GLN A 297 21.18 26.64 -15.54
N VAL A 298 21.11 27.16 -16.76
CA VAL A 298 20.00 28.03 -17.19
C VAL A 298 18.66 27.29 -17.14
N ARG A 299 18.61 26.06 -17.66
CA ARG A 299 17.41 25.20 -17.64
C ARG A 299 16.94 24.90 -16.21
N ASP A 300 17.87 24.62 -15.31
CA ASP A 300 17.57 24.24 -13.93
C ASP A 300 17.31 25.45 -13.02
N GLY A 301 17.50 26.68 -13.52
CA GLY A 301 17.39 27.90 -12.74
C GLY A 301 18.56 28.14 -11.78
N MET A 302 19.70 27.49 -12.03
CA MET A 302 20.95 27.53 -11.23
C MET A 302 21.87 28.66 -11.68
N CYS A 303 21.27 29.82 -11.97
CA CYS A 303 21.93 31.05 -12.35
C CYS A 303 21.02 32.24 -12.04
N TRP A 304 21.57 33.45 -11.99
CA TRP A 304 20.83 34.69 -11.75
C TRP A 304 21.10 35.75 -12.82
N GLU A 305 20.11 36.58 -13.11
CA GLU A 305 20.27 37.83 -13.87
C GLU A 305 20.32 39.03 -12.94
N ARG A 306 19.46 39.05 -11.92
CA ARG A 306 19.43 40.06 -10.85
C ARG A 306 19.95 39.51 -9.54
N GLU A 307 20.61 40.37 -8.77
CA GLU A 307 21.28 39.97 -7.52
C GLU A 307 20.31 39.53 -6.41
N ASP A 308 19.06 39.98 -6.47
CA ASP A 308 18.00 39.72 -5.49
C ASP A 308 17.14 38.50 -5.82
N GLU A 309 17.48 37.74 -6.86
CA GLU A 309 16.76 36.52 -7.20
C GLU A 309 16.90 35.46 -6.10
N LEU A 310 15.76 35.04 -5.55
CA LEU A 310 15.69 33.95 -4.59
C LEU A 310 16.00 32.61 -5.26
N TYR A 311 16.68 31.75 -4.51
CA TYR A 311 16.88 30.37 -4.92
C TYR A 311 15.54 29.65 -5.05
N ASN A 312 15.38 28.91 -6.14
CA ASN A 312 14.12 28.26 -6.51
C ASN A 312 12.89 29.20 -6.50
N GLU A 313 13.09 30.49 -6.80
CA GLU A 313 12.02 31.50 -6.85
C GLU A 313 11.30 31.67 -5.49
N GLY A 314 11.95 31.32 -4.38
CA GLY A 314 11.32 31.29 -3.05
C GLY A 314 10.34 30.14 -2.84
N GLY A 315 10.27 29.19 -3.78
CA GLY A 315 9.47 27.99 -3.68
C GLY A 315 10.11 26.90 -2.82
N ALA A 316 9.27 25.99 -2.31
CA ALA A 316 9.76 24.81 -1.58
C ALA A 316 10.67 23.95 -2.46
N PHE A 317 11.74 23.42 -1.88
CA PHE A 317 12.63 22.46 -2.52
C PHE A 317 13.18 21.46 -1.51
N LYS A 318 13.72 20.37 -2.03
CA LYS A 318 14.66 19.51 -1.32
C LYS A 318 15.95 19.38 -2.13
N VAL A 319 17.10 19.38 -1.47
CA VAL A 319 18.40 19.16 -2.12
C VAL A 319 19.10 17.99 -1.46
N THR A 320 19.48 17.00 -2.28
CA THR A 320 20.09 15.75 -1.82
C THR A 320 21.55 15.64 -2.26
N CYS A 321 22.43 15.27 -1.33
CA CYS A 321 23.83 14.93 -1.53
C CYS A 321 24.06 13.45 -1.19
N ARG A 322 24.67 12.69 -2.10
CA ARG A 322 24.85 11.23 -2.00
C ARG A 322 25.86 10.71 -3.01
N ASP A 323 26.51 9.60 -2.67
CA ASP A 323 27.35 8.82 -3.59
C ASP A 323 27.38 7.32 -3.24
N GLU A 324 28.34 6.56 -3.75
CA GLU A 324 28.49 5.11 -3.55
C GLU A 324 28.94 4.69 -2.14
N ARG A 325 29.34 5.62 -1.26
CA ARG A 325 29.81 5.30 0.11
C ARG A 325 28.71 4.82 1.04
N GLY A 326 27.44 5.03 0.66
CA GLY A 326 26.27 4.57 1.41
C GLY A 326 25.67 5.62 2.36
N VAL A 327 26.00 6.90 2.17
CA VAL A 327 25.43 8.01 2.95
C VAL A 327 24.64 8.95 2.04
N VAL A 328 23.43 9.31 2.48
CA VAL A 328 22.55 10.25 1.78
C VAL A 328 22.08 11.35 2.74
N VAL A 329 22.29 12.60 2.35
CA VAL A 329 21.96 13.80 3.15
C VAL A 329 20.99 14.67 2.36
N THR A 330 19.85 15.00 2.96
CA THR A 330 18.84 15.86 2.30
C THR A 330 18.45 17.04 3.19
N LEU A 331 18.44 18.23 2.59
CA LEU A 331 17.85 19.44 3.18
C LEU A 331 16.45 19.64 2.63
N ILE A 332 15.48 19.94 3.49
CA ILE A 332 14.09 20.21 3.10
C ILE A 332 13.73 21.66 3.45
N ALA A 333 13.46 22.47 2.44
CA ALA A 333 13.09 23.88 2.57
C ALA A 333 11.56 24.07 2.61
N ASP A 334 10.90 23.31 3.49
CA ASP A 334 9.47 23.38 3.79
C ASP A 334 9.18 22.55 5.05
N ASN A 335 8.01 22.73 5.67
CA ASN A 335 7.60 21.96 6.84
C ASN A 335 6.33 21.12 6.62
N TYR A 336 5.77 21.07 5.42
CA TYR A 336 4.66 20.16 5.16
C TYR A 336 5.08 18.68 5.33
N PHE A 337 4.38 17.97 6.20
CA PHE A 337 4.70 16.60 6.63
C PHE A 337 4.95 15.60 5.50
N GLY A 338 4.25 15.76 4.37
CA GLY A 338 4.41 14.89 3.21
C GLY A 338 5.82 14.85 2.63
N TYR A 339 6.62 15.90 2.79
CA TYR A 339 8.03 15.90 2.39
C TYR A 339 8.87 14.96 3.26
N CYS A 340 8.66 14.98 4.58
CA CYS A 340 9.39 14.12 5.52
C CYS A 340 9.15 12.63 5.24
N LYS A 341 7.88 12.24 5.08
CA LYS A 341 7.50 10.85 4.72
C LYS A 341 8.21 10.40 3.43
N LYS A 342 8.12 11.23 2.39
CA LYS A 342 8.64 10.88 1.06
C LYS A 342 10.16 10.98 0.96
N GLU A 343 10.81 11.67 1.88
CA GLU A 343 12.26 11.65 1.97
C GLU A 343 12.79 10.34 2.57
N VAL A 344 12.14 9.79 3.60
CA VAL A 344 12.47 8.42 4.06
C VAL A 344 12.31 7.42 2.93
N LYS A 345 11.23 7.52 2.13
CA LYS A 345 11.06 6.72 0.91
C LYS A 345 12.24 6.84 -0.06
N THR A 346 12.72 8.07 -0.28
CA THR A 346 13.83 8.35 -1.19
C THR A 346 15.13 7.71 -0.71
N GLN A 347 15.40 7.78 0.60
CA GLN A 347 16.59 7.20 1.21
C GLN A 347 16.54 5.67 1.27
N LEU A 348 15.36 5.08 1.46
CA LEU A 348 15.14 3.63 1.31
C LEU A 348 15.41 3.16 -0.12
N SER A 349 14.92 3.89 -1.12
CA SER A 349 15.21 3.61 -2.53
C SER A 349 16.70 3.68 -2.84
N TYR A 350 17.42 4.65 -2.26
CA TYR A 350 18.87 4.73 -2.37
C TYR A 350 19.55 3.50 -1.75
N ALA A 351 19.19 3.14 -0.50
CA ALA A 351 19.77 2.01 0.20
C ALA A 351 19.50 0.66 -0.50
N ALA A 352 18.28 0.44 -0.99
CA ALA A 352 17.91 -0.79 -1.70
C ALA A 352 18.75 -0.98 -2.98
N ASN A 353 18.93 0.11 -3.76
CA ASN A 353 19.71 0.08 -5.00
C ASN A 353 21.19 -0.21 -4.77
N LEU A 354 21.81 0.42 -3.77
CA LEU A 354 23.23 0.20 -3.46
C LEU A 354 23.48 -1.17 -2.81
N MET A 355 22.54 -1.66 -1.99
CA MET A 355 22.64 -2.97 -1.34
C MET A 355 22.48 -4.13 -2.34
N GLY A 356 21.59 -3.98 -3.33
CA GLY A 356 21.16 -5.07 -4.21
C GLY A 356 20.26 -6.10 -3.52
N ASN A 357 19.69 -7.02 -4.29
CA ASN A 357 18.70 -8.02 -3.86
C ASN A 357 17.43 -7.46 -3.20
N ALA A 358 17.19 -6.15 -3.24
CA ALA A 358 15.99 -5.53 -2.69
C ALA A 358 15.49 -4.43 -3.62
N GLU A 359 14.18 -4.16 -3.55
CA GLU A 359 13.54 -3.06 -4.25
C GLU A 359 12.78 -2.20 -3.24
N GLU A 360 12.79 -0.88 -3.46
CA GLU A 360 11.80 0.02 -2.86
C GLU A 360 10.73 0.30 -3.90
N GLU A 361 9.46 0.14 -3.54
CA GLU A 361 8.34 0.25 -4.47
C GLU A 361 7.29 1.24 -4.00
N HIS A 362 6.72 1.98 -4.95
CA HIS A 362 5.51 2.74 -4.74
C HIS A 362 4.30 1.88 -5.10
N ALA A 363 3.89 1.04 -4.14
CA ALA A 363 2.91 -0.02 -4.36
C ALA A 363 1.90 -0.13 -3.23
N GLY A 364 0.68 -0.56 -3.59
CA GLY A 364 -0.34 -1.02 -2.65
C GLY A 364 -0.55 -2.52 -2.80
N GLY A 365 -1.13 -3.17 -1.80
CA GLY A 365 -1.24 -4.63 -1.84
C GLY A 365 -2.08 -5.21 -0.72
N ALA A 366 -2.72 -6.35 -1.01
CA ALA A 366 -3.55 -7.05 -0.06
C ALA A 366 -3.48 -8.56 -0.25
N LEU A 367 -3.45 -9.28 0.87
CA LEU A 367 -3.71 -10.71 0.90
C LEU A 367 -5.24 -10.91 0.93
N VAL A 368 -5.78 -11.51 -0.12
CA VAL A 368 -7.23 -11.57 -0.40
C VAL A 368 -7.73 -13.01 -0.31
N PHE A 369 -8.68 -13.27 0.59
CA PHE A 369 -9.29 -14.57 0.83
C PHE A 369 -10.74 -14.57 0.32
N PRO A 370 -11.08 -15.39 -0.69
CA PRO A 370 -12.46 -15.56 -1.14
C PRO A 370 -13.40 -15.88 0.02
N ALA A 371 -14.54 -15.18 0.02
CA ALA A 371 -15.65 -15.48 0.91
C ALA A 371 -16.95 -15.73 0.13
N TYR A 372 -17.85 -16.48 0.76
CA TYR A 372 -19.10 -16.94 0.18
C TYR A 372 -20.24 -16.84 1.18
N ASP A 373 -21.41 -16.41 0.72
CA ASP A 373 -22.66 -16.64 1.46
C ASP A 373 -22.99 -18.13 1.30
N LEU A 374 -23.13 -18.85 2.42
CA LEU A 374 -23.45 -20.28 2.49
C LEU A 374 -24.93 -20.53 2.80
N GLY A 375 -25.71 -19.48 3.07
CA GLY A 375 -27.15 -19.57 3.32
C GLY A 375 -27.46 -19.96 4.76
N GLU A 376 -28.24 -21.02 4.94
CA GLU A 376 -28.77 -21.46 6.24
C GLU A 376 -28.32 -22.88 6.64
N ASP A 377 -27.64 -23.61 5.76
CA ASP A 377 -27.16 -24.99 5.96
C ASP A 377 -25.84 -25.17 5.21
N PHE A 378 -24.83 -25.67 5.89
CA PHE A 378 -23.51 -25.90 5.33
C PHE A 378 -22.98 -27.27 5.74
N SER A 379 -22.44 -27.98 4.76
CA SER A 379 -21.49 -29.08 4.94
C SER A 379 -20.45 -28.96 3.83
N LEU A 380 -19.20 -29.30 4.13
CA LEU A 380 -18.18 -29.37 3.09
C LEU A 380 -18.49 -30.59 2.21
N SER A 381 -18.79 -30.36 0.94
CA SER A 381 -19.34 -31.37 0.01
C SER A 381 -18.71 -32.76 0.12
N THR A 382 -19.53 -33.79 0.30
CA THR A 382 -19.16 -35.21 0.21
C THR A 382 -18.88 -35.68 -1.23
N TYR A 383 -19.30 -34.91 -2.25
CA TYR A 383 -19.30 -35.33 -3.66
C TYR A 383 -18.14 -34.76 -4.50
N VAL A 384 -17.35 -33.86 -3.93
CA VAL A 384 -16.12 -33.32 -4.56
C VAL A 384 -15.10 -32.98 -3.47
N PRO A 385 -14.38 -33.97 -2.91
CA PRO A 385 -13.35 -33.68 -1.91
C PRO A 385 -12.13 -33.11 -2.64
N THR A 386 -12.06 -31.78 -2.71
CA THR A 386 -10.83 -31.06 -3.13
C THR A 386 -9.77 -31.03 -2.02
N VAL A 387 -10.09 -31.54 -0.83
CA VAL A 387 -9.23 -31.56 0.36
C VAL A 387 -9.43 -32.86 1.14
N ASP A 388 -8.36 -33.37 1.74
CA ASP A 388 -8.26 -34.66 2.44
C ASP A 388 -7.80 -34.50 3.91
N HIS A 389 -7.79 -33.27 4.43
CA HIS A 389 -7.36 -32.96 5.80
C HIS A 389 -8.33 -33.53 6.84
N THR A 390 -7.77 -34.16 7.89
CA THR A 390 -8.55 -34.74 9.00
C THR A 390 -8.34 -33.97 10.30
N PHE A 391 -9.32 -34.06 11.20
CA PHE A 391 -9.24 -33.45 12.53
C PHE A 391 -8.06 -33.99 13.34
N ALA A 392 -7.77 -35.30 13.24
CA ALA A 392 -6.64 -35.92 13.92
C ALA A 392 -5.29 -35.34 13.47
N GLU A 393 -5.04 -35.22 12.17
CA GLU A 393 -3.83 -34.61 11.62
C GLU A 393 -3.67 -33.15 12.08
N MET A 394 -4.78 -32.40 12.10
CA MET A 394 -4.79 -31.01 12.54
C MET A 394 -4.39 -30.87 14.02
N LEU A 395 -4.88 -31.76 14.89
CA LEU A 395 -4.51 -31.79 16.31
C LEU A 395 -3.02 -32.11 16.49
N GLU A 396 -2.48 -33.08 15.74
CA GLU A 396 -1.06 -33.43 15.80
C GLU A 396 -0.15 -32.24 15.44
N CYS A 397 -0.51 -31.50 14.39
CA CYS A 397 0.32 -30.38 13.91
C CYS A 397 0.19 -29.10 14.77
N ASN A 398 -0.80 -29.01 15.66
CA ASN A 398 -1.15 -27.77 16.36
C ASN A 398 -1.47 -27.94 17.86
N ALA A 399 -1.10 -29.06 18.49
CA ALA A 399 -1.44 -29.37 19.89
C ALA A 399 -1.13 -28.24 20.89
N ASP A 400 -0.04 -27.51 20.68
CA ASP A 400 0.36 -26.40 21.55
C ASP A 400 -0.59 -25.20 21.50
N ARG A 401 -1.37 -25.05 20.40
CA ARG A 401 -2.30 -23.94 20.17
C ARG A 401 -3.74 -24.27 20.54
N LEU A 402 -4.04 -25.56 20.75
CA LEU A 402 -5.40 -26.07 20.82
C LEU A 402 -5.68 -26.69 22.18
N GLU A 403 -6.88 -26.45 22.70
CA GLU A 403 -7.41 -27.14 23.85
C GLU A 403 -8.50 -28.12 23.38
N VAL A 404 -8.17 -29.42 23.39
CA VAL A 404 -9.10 -30.48 22.97
C VAL A 404 -10.18 -30.67 24.01
N GLN A 405 -11.44 -30.68 23.56
CA GLN A 405 -12.61 -30.79 24.40
C GLN A 405 -13.19 -32.21 24.34
N PRO A 406 -13.81 -32.72 25.43
CA PRO A 406 -14.38 -34.07 25.47
C PRO A 406 -15.44 -34.35 24.39
N GLY A 407 -16.07 -33.29 23.86
CA GLY A 407 -17.10 -33.39 22.82
C GLY A 407 -16.60 -33.67 21.40
N GLY A 408 -15.28 -33.84 21.19
CA GLY A 408 -14.72 -34.11 19.86
C GLY A 408 -14.49 -32.85 19.01
N TYR A 409 -14.20 -31.72 19.67
CA TYR A 409 -13.82 -30.45 19.05
C TYR A 409 -12.63 -29.85 19.82
N ALA A 410 -12.06 -28.75 19.33
CA ALA A 410 -11.02 -28.02 20.06
C ALA A 410 -11.28 -26.52 20.08
N VAL A 411 -10.72 -25.84 21.07
CA VAL A 411 -10.80 -24.39 21.24
C VAL A 411 -9.40 -23.80 21.08
N ASP A 412 -9.30 -22.65 20.42
CA ASP A 412 -8.03 -21.93 20.31
C ASP A 412 -7.61 -21.34 21.66
N LYS A 413 -6.34 -21.53 22.05
CA LYS A 413 -5.81 -21.01 23.33
C LYS A 413 -5.63 -19.49 23.32
N THR A 414 -5.49 -18.86 22.15
CA THR A 414 -5.32 -17.40 22.04
C THR A 414 -6.67 -16.69 21.92
N TYR A 415 -7.62 -17.26 21.17
CA TYR A 415 -8.95 -16.69 20.95
C TYR A 415 -10.06 -17.73 21.22
N PRO A 416 -10.65 -17.76 22.43
CA PRO A 416 -11.61 -18.80 22.83
C PRO A 416 -12.87 -18.90 21.96
N ASP A 417 -13.18 -17.88 21.17
CA ASP A 417 -14.27 -17.82 20.20
C ASP A 417 -13.94 -18.47 18.84
N ILE A 418 -12.70 -18.96 18.66
CA ILE A 418 -12.29 -19.79 17.51
C ILE A 418 -12.42 -21.26 17.91
N ILE A 419 -13.30 -21.97 17.22
CA ILE A 419 -13.66 -23.36 17.52
C ILE A 419 -13.29 -24.25 16.34
N TYR A 420 -12.45 -25.26 16.58
CA TYR A 420 -12.04 -26.24 15.57
C TYR A 420 -13.00 -27.41 15.60
N VAL A 421 -13.56 -27.75 14.45
CA VAL A 421 -14.58 -28.79 14.29
C VAL A 421 -14.10 -29.88 13.33
N PRO A 422 -14.62 -31.12 13.43
CA PRO A 422 -14.25 -32.20 12.54
C PRO A 422 -14.61 -31.97 11.07
N GLU A 423 -13.97 -32.73 10.17
CA GLU A 423 -14.13 -32.65 8.72
C GLU A 423 -15.55 -32.98 8.23
N ASP A 424 -16.32 -33.78 8.97
CA ASP A 424 -17.69 -34.21 8.66
C ASP A 424 -18.78 -33.29 9.26
N VAL A 425 -18.39 -32.10 9.72
CA VAL A 425 -19.31 -31.15 10.37
C VAL A 425 -20.44 -30.67 9.44
N ARG A 426 -21.64 -30.58 10.01
CA ARG A 426 -22.80 -29.89 9.44
C ARG A 426 -23.20 -28.71 10.33
N ILE A 427 -23.40 -27.56 9.72
CA ILE A 427 -23.72 -26.29 10.39
C ILE A 427 -25.06 -25.78 9.88
N THR A 428 -26.03 -25.62 10.77
CA THR A 428 -27.41 -25.22 10.44
C THR A 428 -27.86 -24.00 11.24
N LEU A 429 -28.38 -23.00 10.53
CA LEU A 429 -28.86 -21.74 11.11
C LEU A 429 -30.24 -21.90 11.78
N HIS A 430 -31.12 -22.72 11.20
CA HIS A 430 -32.51 -22.84 11.61
C HIS A 430 -32.69 -23.32 13.06
N ASP A 431 -31.94 -24.34 13.46
CA ASP A 431 -31.89 -24.91 14.81
C ASP A 431 -30.63 -24.48 15.57
N GLN A 432 -29.83 -23.56 15.01
CA GLN A 432 -28.58 -23.04 15.57
C GLN A 432 -27.65 -24.15 16.03
N LYS A 433 -27.28 -25.07 15.14
CA LYS A 433 -26.55 -26.28 15.48
C LYS A 433 -25.29 -26.46 14.63
N VAL A 434 -24.22 -26.91 15.27
CA VAL A 434 -22.97 -27.36 14.64
C VAL A 434 -22.78 -28.80 15.11
N ALA A 435 -22.84 -29.79 14.23
CA ALA A 435 -22.84 -31.20 14.62
C ALA A 435 -22.05 -32.10 13.68
N TRP A 436 -21.51 -33.19 14.22
CA TRP A 436 -20.66 -34.16 13.51
C TRP A 436 -20.84 -35.57 14.09
N GLY A 437 -20.50 -36.60 13.29
CA GLY A 437 -20.60 -38.01 13.66
C GLY A 437 -22.03 -38.57 13.78
N SER A 438 -22.14 -39.91 13.68
CA SER A 438 -23.40 -40.65 13.87
C SER A 438 -23.28 -41.85 14.85
N GLY A 439 -22.20 -41.91 15.66
CA GLY A 439 -21.87 -43.01 16.59
C GLY A 439 -21.09 -42.54 17.83
N GLU A 440 -20.29 -43.41 18.47
CA GLU A 440 -19.38 -43.00 19.57
C GLU A 440 -18.40 -41.91 19.06
N GLY A 441 -18.38 -40.76 19.73
CA GLY A 441 -17.64 -39.56 19.28
C GLY A 441 -18.49 -38.53 18.52
N SER A 442 -19.79 -38.75 18.32
CA SER A 442 -20.71 -37.72 17.80
C SER A 442 -20.80 -36.53 18.75
N GLY A 443 -20.66 -35.32 18.22
CA GLY A 443 -20.68 -34.09 19.00
C GLY A 443 -21.67 -33.08 18.43
N SER A 444 -22.10 -32.15 19.27
CA SER A 444 -22.89 -31.01 18.85
C SER A 444 -22.61 -29.78 19.71
N LEU A 445 -22.55 -28.64 19.06
CA LEU A 445 -22.47 -27.31 19.67
C LEU A 445 -23.64 -26.46 19.21
N ARG A 446 -23.94 -25.43 20.00
CA ARG A 446 -24.83 -24.36 19.57
C ARG A 446 -24.07 -23.40 18.66
N LEU A 447 -24.65 -23.08 17.51
CA LEU A 447 -24.17 -22.03 16.62
C LEU A 447 -24.34 -20.67 17.30
N ALA A 448 -23.25 -19.93 17.46
CA ALA A 448 -23.25 -18.64 18.15
C ALA A 448 -22.69 -17.51 17.28
N ALA A 449 -23.25 -16.31 17.44
CA ALA A 449 -22.68 -15.10 16.84
C ALA A 449 -21.32 -14.79 17.50
N GLY A 450 -20.42 -14.17 16.73
CA GLY A 450 -19.07 -13.83 17.20
C GLY A 450 -18.10 -15.02 17.30
N HIS A 451 -18.55 -16.25 17.03
CA HIS A 451 -17.68 -17.43 16.98
C HIS A 451 -17.32 -17.78 15.54
N THR A 452 -16.09 -18.28 15.35
CA THR A 452 -15.61 -18.77 14.06
C THR A 452 -15.33 -20.26 14.14
N TYR A 453 -16.01 -21.05 13.30
CA TYR A 453 -15.84 -22.50 13.23
C TYR A 453 -14.83 -22.84 12.13
N VAL A 454 -13.72 -23.48 12.49
CA VAL A 454 -12.59 -23.77 11.60
C VAL A 454 -12.54 -25.28 11.32
N LEU A 455 -12.62 -25.66 10.06
CA LEU A 455 -12.49 -27.05 9.62
C LEU A 455 -10.99 -27.44 9.53
N PRO A 456 -10.65 -28.74 9.48
CA PRO A 456 -9.25 -29.19 9.39
C PRO A 456 -8.51 -28.68 8.14
N SER A 457 -9.25 -28.41 7.05
CA SER A 457 -8.72 -27.80 5.83
C SER A 457 -8.38 -26.30 5.98
N GLY A 458 -8.68 -25.69 7.13
CA GLY A 458 -8.53 -24.26 7.40
C GLY A 458 -9.68 -23.38 6.92
N TYR A 459 -10.72 -23.97 6.31
CA TYR A 459 -11.95 -23.26 5.91
C TYR A 459 -12.70 -22.76 7.14
N LYS A 460 -13.21 -21.52 7.08
CA LYS A 460 -13.82 -20.82 8.23
C LYS A 460 -15.29 -20.61 7.96
N VAL A 461 -16.15 -20.87 8.94
CA VAL A 461 -17.59 -20.60 8.88
C VAL A 461 -18.01 -19.72 10.06
N GLU A 462 -18.79 -18.68 9.77
CA GLU A 462 -19.27 -17.71 10.77
C GLU A 462 -20.77 -17.43 10.57
N MET A 463 -21.47 -17.14 11.66
CA MET A 463 -22.86 -16.67 11.63
C MET A 463 -22.87 -15.13 11.64
N ILE A 464 -23.29 -14.50 10.55
CA ILE A 464 -23.25 -13.03 10.38
C ILE A 464 -24.65 -12.50 10.04
N GLN A 465 -25.00 -11.34 10.61
CA GLN A 465 -26.12 -10.53 10.16
C GLN A 465 -25.59 -9.43 9.23
N PRO A 466 -25.81 -9.50 7.91
CA PRO A 466 -25.12 -8.60 6.97
C PRO A 466 -25.48 -7.12 7.10
N SER A 467 -26.68 -6.81 7.60
CA SER A 467 -27.12 -5.45 7.93
C SER A 467 -28.37 -5.48 8.81
N ASP A 468 -28.69 -4.35 9.44
CA ASP A 468 -29.92 -4.19 10.21
C ASP A 468 -31.15 -4.54 9.37
N GLY A 469 -32.07 -5.30 9.97
CA GLY A 469 -33.29 -5.78 9.30
C GLY A 469 -33.09 -6.95 8.32
N ARG A 470 -31.86 -7.39 8.03
CA ARG A 470 -31.61 -8.62 7.23
C ARG A 470 -31.56 -9.87 8.11
N ARG A 471 -31.76 -11.03 7.47
CA ARG A 471 -31.61 -12.34 8.11
C ARG A 471 -30.14 -12.67 8.34
N TRP A 472 -29.91 -13.42 9.41
CA TRP A 472 -28.64 -14.09 9.64
C TRP A 472 -28.32 -15.10 8.51
N ARG A 473 -27.03 -15.23 8.22
CA ARG A 473 -26.48 -16.12 7.20
C ARG A 473 -25.20 -16.77 7.71
N LEU A 474 -24.90 -17.95 7.17
CA LEU A 474 -23.59 -18.56 7.29
C LEU A 474 -22.67 -17.97 6.23
N ILE A 475 -21.51 -17.45 6.62
CA ILE A 475 -20.47 -16.96 5.72
C ILE A 475 -19.27 -17.89 5.80
N GLY A 476 -18.76 -18.30 4.65
CA GLY A 476 -17.60 -19.17 4.52
C GLY A 476 -16.40 -18.43 3.95
N THR A 477 -15.22 -18.59 4.53
CA THR A 477 -13.96 -18.00 4.03
C THR A 477 -12.94 -19.10 3.78
N THR A 478 -12.24 -19.04 2.64
CA THR A 478 -11.24 -20.05 2.26
C THR A 478 -9.99 -19.99 3.15
N ALA A 479 -9.27 -21.10 3.19
CA ALA A 479 -8.05 -21.24 3.98
C ALA A 479 -6.84 -20.49 3.37
N GLU A 480 -6.70 -20.55 2.06
CA GLU A 480 -5.63 -19.89 1.30
C GLU A 480 -6.09 -18.54 0.74
N GLY A 481 -5.16 -17.59 0.74
CA GLY A 481 -5.33 -16.25 0.20
C GLY A 481 -4.38 -15.99 -0.96
N LEU A 482 -4.73 -15.00 -1.79
CA LEU A 482 -3.89 -14.51 -2.88
C LEU A 482 -3.33 -13.14 -2.51
N LEU A 483 -2.01 -13.00 -2.48
CA LEU A 483 -1.39 -11.68 -2.39
C LEU A 483 -1.45 -10.97 -3.74
N CYS A 484 -2.34 -10.00 -3.83
CA CYS A 484 -2.47 -9.09 -4.96
C CYS A 484 -1.62 -7.85 -4.71
N HIS A 485 -0.67 -7.58 -5.60
CA HIS A 485 0.31 -6.50 -5.53
C HIS A 485 0.04 -5.48 -6.65
N LYS A 486 -0.01 -4.18 -6.35
CA LYS A 486 -0.36 -3.09 -7.28
C LYS A 486 0.73 -2.02 -7.28
N PRO A 487 1.82 -2.26 -8.03
CA PRO A 487 2.94 -1.33 -8.14
C PRO A 487 2.67 -0.28 -9.22
N CYS A 488 3.59 0.69 -9.35
CA CYS A 488 3.71 1.61 -10.49
C CYS A 488 2.39 2.27 -10.90
N THR A 489 1.59 2.64 -9.90
CA THR A 489 0.23 3.15 -10.11
C THR A 489 0.21 4.65 -9.85
N VAL A 490 0.01 5.43 -10.91
CA VAL A 490 -0.04 6.90 -10.85
C VAL A 490 -1.14 7.40 -9.92
N SER A 491 -1.05 8.66 -9.48
CA SER A 491 -2.05 9.25 -8.60
C SER A 491 -3.46 9.17 -9.19
N GLY A 492 -4.37 8.55 -8.44
CA GLY A 492 -5.75 8.26 -8.87
C GLY A 492 -5.89 7.06 -9.82
N GLY A 493 -4.86 6.23 -9.98
CA GLY A 493 -4.94 4.90 -10.59
C GLY A 493 -5.46 3.80 -9.64
N GLY A 494 -5.84 4.19 -8.41
CA GLY A 494 -6.46 3.30 -7.42
C GLY A 494 -5.49 2.32 -6.74
N LYS A 495 -4.30 2.80 -6.34
CA LYS A 495 -3.28 2.00 -5.64
C LYS A 495 -3.82 1.40 -4.33
N SER A 496 -4.29 2.23 -3.40
CA SER A 496 -4.81 1.82 -2.09
C SER A 496 -6.17 1.09 -2.17
N GLU A 497 -6.88 1.20 -3.31
CA GLU A 497 -8.18 0.54 -3.52
C GLU A 497 -8.07 -0.98 -3.50
N ILE A 498 -6.88 -1.53 -3.80
CA ILE A 498 -6.65 -2.98 -3.77
C ILE A 498 -6.95 -3.59 -2.40
N SER A 499 -6.67 -2.87 -1.31
CA SER A 499 -6.86 -3.30 0.08
C SER A 499 -8.16 -2.82 0.71
N LYS A 500 -8.90 -1.89 0.09
CA LYS A 500 -10.19 -1.43 0.61
C LYS A 500 -11.26 -2.52 0.49
N SER A 501 -12.22 -2.48 1.42
CA SER A 501 -13.34 -3.41 1.44
C SER A 501 -14.27 -3.15 0.25
N LEU A 502 -14.68 -4.19 -0.47
CA LEU A 502 -15.73 -4.06 -1.47
C LEU A 502 -17.10 -3.82 -0.82
N ALA A 503 -17.28 -4.23 0.45
CA ALA A 503 -18.56 -4.14 1.14
C ALA A 503 -19.09 -2.70 1.22
N ASP A 504 -18.21 -1.71 1.33
CA ASP A 504 -18.56 -0.29 1.41
C ASP A 504 -19.13 0.26 0.08
N ALA A 505 -18.82 -0.40 -1.04
CA ALA A 505 -19.34 -0.07 -2.36
C ALA A 505 -20.63 -0.86 -2.72
N MET A 506 -21.09 -1.76 -1.84
CA MET A 506 -22.26 -2.60 -2.10
C MET A 506 -23.55 -1.96 -1.57
N VAL A 507 -24.60 -2.00 -2.39
CA VAL A 507 -25.94 -1.50 -2.05
C VAL A 507 -26.87 -2.68 -1.82
N THR A 508 -27.65 -2.62 -0.75
CA THR A 508 -28.71 -3.61 -0.49
C THR A 508 -30.05 -3.09 -1.02
N GLY A 509 -30.76 -3.89 -1.80
CA GLY A 509 -32.10 -3.56 -2.29
C GLY A 509 -33.04 -4.76 -2.26
N PRO A 510 -34.37 -4.52 -2.26
CA PRO A 510 -35.34 -5.61 -2.31
C PRO A 510 -35.21 -6.39 -3.63
N VAL A 511 -35.56 -7.67 -3.59
CA VAL A 511 -35.82 -8.43 -4.80
C VAL A 511 -37.20 -8.04 -5.30
N VAL A 512 -37.26 -7.52 -6.52
CA VAL A 512 -38.48 -6.96 -7.09
C VAL A 512 -39.03 -7.89 -8.18
N THR A 513 -40.34 -8.14 -8.13
CA THR A 513 -41.13 -8.75 -9.21
C THR A 513 -41.95 -7.66 -9.89
N MET A 514 -42.08 -7.71 -11.21
CA MET A 514 -42.93 -6.76 -11.94
C MET A 514 -44.40 -7.16 -11.85
N ASP A 515 -44.66 -8.46 -12.00
CA ASP A 515 -45.95 -9.09 -11.80
C ASP A 515 -45.69 -10.48 -11.22
N PHE A 516 -45.88 -10.63 -9.91
CA PHE A 516 -45.53 -11.87 -9.21
C PHE A 516 -46.11 -13.11 -9.87
N GLN A 517 -47.36 -13.06 -10.33
CA GLN A 517 -48.04 -14.23 -10.86
C GLN A 517 -47.46 -14.60 -12.23
N ARG A 518 -47.37 -13.63 -13.14
CA ARG A 518 -46.79 -13.84 -14.47
C ARG A 518 -45.31 -14.22 -14.40
N ASP A 519 -44.56 -13.56 -13.52
CA ASP A 519 -43.13 -13.82 -13.35
C ASP A 519 -42.89 -15.24 -12.81
N PHE A 520 -43.64 -15.70 -11.81
CA PHE A 520 -43.48 -17.06 -11.26
C PHE A 520 -44.01 -18.16 -12.18
N GLU A 521 -44.98 -17.86 -13.05
CA GLU A 521 -45.39 -18.78 -14.14
C GLU A 521 -44.22 -19.01 -15.12
N LEU A 522 -43.52 -17.94 -15.54
CA LEU A 522 -42.33 -18.06 -16.38
C LEU A 522 -41.18 -18.77 -15.65
N VAL A 523 -40.96 -18.48 -14.36
CA VAL A 523 -39.96 -19.21 -13.57
C VAL A 523 -40.27 -20.70 -13.52
N ALA A 524 -41.54 -21.08 -13.33
CA ALA A 524 -41.95 -22.48 -13.31
C ALA A 524 -41.73 -23.16 -14.67
N GLU A 525 -42.01 -22.48 -15.78
CA GLU A 525 -41.73 -22.97 -17.13
C GLU A 525 -40.22 -23.25 -17.32
N ILE A 526 -39.37 -22.30 -16.91
CA ILE A 526 -37.91 -22.46 -17.02
C ILE A 526 -37.41 -23.61 -16.12
N VAL A 527 -37.90 -23.69 -14.88
CA VAL A 527 -37.52 -24.73 -13.91
C VAL A 527 -37.88 -26.12 -14.42
N GLY A 528 -39.05 -26.27 -15.03
CA GLY A 528 -39.54 -27.54 -15.58
C GLY A 528 -39.00 -27.89 -16.97
N ARG A 529 -38.25 -26.99 -17.62
CA ARG A 529 -37.69 -27.23 -18.96
C ARG A 529 -36.56 -28.27 -18.92
N GLU A 530 -36.49 -29.10 -19.96
CA GLU A 530 -35.35 -29.97 -20.23
C GLU A 530 -34.23 -29.23 -21.00
N PHE A 531 -32.99 -29.47 -20.61
CA PHE A 531 -31.81 -28.72 -21.05
C PHE A 531 -30.75 -29.57 -21.78
N GLY A 532 -31.03 -30.86 -21.98
CA GLY A 532 -30.13 -31.84 -22.56
C GLY A 532 -29.77 -31.58 -24.03
N ASP A 533 -30.59 -30.82 -24.77
CA ASP A 533 -30.46 -30.58 -26.21
C ASP A 533 -29.83 -29.24 -26.60
N ARG A 534 -29.34 -28.48 -25.60
CA ARG A 534 -28.92 -27.08 -25.77
C ARG A 534 -27.69 -26.84 -26.63
N PHE A 535 -26.79 -27.83 -26.77
CA PHE A 535 -25.49 -27.61 -27.41
C PHE A 535 -25.59 -27.58 -28.93
N ARG A 536 -24.75 -26.73 -29.54
CA ARG A 536 -24.58 -26.67 -31.00
C ARG A 536 -23.94 -27.95 -31.54
N ASP A 537 -22.97 -28.51 -30.82
CA ASP A 537 -22.47 -29.86 -31.10
C ASP A 537 -23.47 -30.90 -30.58
N ARG A 538 -24.16 -31.54 -31.52
CA ARG A 538 -25.17 -32.56 -31.23
C ARG A 538 -24.63 -33.76 -30.45
N ARG A 539 -23.32 -34.02 -30.45
CA ARG A 539 -22.70 -35.12 -29.68
C ARG A 539 -22.69 -34.86 -28.17
N LEU A 540 -22.74 -33.59 -27.77
CA LEU A 540 -22.81 -33.19 -26.36
C LEU A 540 -24.25 -33.24 -25.82
N ASN A 541 -25.23 -33.34 -26.71
CA ASN A 541 -26.64 -33.40 -26.34
C ASN A 541 -27.03 -34.78 -25.78
N ARG A 542 -27.97 -34.79 -24.84
CA ARG A 542 -28.51 -35.98 -24.19
C ARG A 542 -30.04 -35.91 -24.18
N SER A 543 -30.70 -37.06 -24.17
CA SER A 543 -32.17 -37.14 -24.10
C SER A 543 -32.73 -36.60 -22.79
N GLU A 544 -32.00 -36.80 -21.69
CA GLU A 544 -32.31 -36.23 -20.37
C GLU A 544 -31.03 -35.62 -19.79
N GLY A 545 -31.13 -34.35 -19.43
CA GLY A 545 -30.13 -33.60 -18.70
C GLY A 545 -30.38 -33.64 -17.20
N ARG A 546 -29.44 -33.08 -16.44
CA ARG A 546 -29.67 -32.85 -14.99
C ARG A 546 -30.84 -31.86 -14.84
N PRO A 547 -31.82 -32.08 -13.95
CA PRO A 547 -32.86 -31.08 -13.68
C PRO A 547 -32.29 -29.79 -13.08
N LEU A 548 -32.99 -28.65 -13.22
CA LEU A 548 -32.52 -27.36 -12.70
C LEU A 548 -32.36 -27.36 -11.17
N LEU A 549 -33.38 -27.83 -10.45
CA LEU A 549 -33.41 -27.82 -8.99
C LEU A 549 -32.69 -29.00 -8.31
N SER A 550 -32.21 -29.98 -9.06
CA SER A 550 -31.45 -31.14 -8.55
C SER A 550 -30.25 -30.73 -7.69
N GLU A 551 -30.01 -31.44 -6.57
CA GLU A 551 -28.84 -31.23 -5.71
C GLU A 551 -27.51 -31.45 -6.46
N ASP A 552 -27.49 -32.31 -7.48
CA ASP A 552 -26.33 -32.58 -8.33
C ASP A 552 -26.03 -31.47 -9.36
N ARG A 553 -26.79 -30.38 -9.32
CA ARG A 553 -26.59 -29.17 -10.13
C ARG A 553 -26.34 -27.97 -9.23
N SER A 554 -25.12 -27.45 -9.26
CA SER A 554 -24.74 -26.25 -8.48
C SER A 554 -25.39 -24.98 -9.02
N LEU A 555 -25.48 -23.94 -8.17
CA LEU A 555 -25.96 -22.61 -8.58
C LEU A 555 -25.13 -22.05 -9.74
N GLY A 556 -23.80 -22.18 -9.69
CA GLY A 556 -22.92 -21.75 -10.78
C GLY A 556 -23.20 -22.47 -12.10
N SER A 557 -23.54 -23.75 -12.05
CA SER A 557 -23.98 -24.49 -13.25
C SER A 557 -25.30 -23.96 -13.81
N VAL A 558 -26.23 -23.50 -12.96
CA VAL A 558 -27.47 -22.85 -13.40
C VAL A 558 -27.17 -21.47 -14.00
N VAL A 559 -26.25 -20.69 -13.44
CA VAL A 559 -25.79 -19.43 -14.05
C VAL A 559 -25.26 -19.68 -15.46
N LYS A 560 -24.37 -20.68 -15.65
CA LYS A 560 -23.88 -21.05 -17.00
C LYS A 560 -25.01 -21.49 -17.93
N LEU A 561 -26.00 -22.23 -17.40
CA LEU A 561 -27.15 -22.69 -18.17
C LEU A 561 -28.01 -21.52 -18.66
N MET A 562 -28.19 -20.51 -17.83
CA MET A 562 -29.03 -19.33 -18.09
C MET A 562 -28.28 -18.16 -18.74
N THR A 563 -27.06 -18.38 -19.23
CA THR A 563 -26.23 -17.34 -19.87
C THR A 563 -25.93 -17.71 -21.33
N PRO A 564 -26.21 -16.84 -22.31
CA PRO A 564 -25.90 -17.11 -23.71
C PRO A 564 -24.45 -17.52 -23.95
N SER A 565 -24.25 -18.51 -24.82
CA SER A 565 -22.94 -19.10 -25.09
C SER A 565 -22.81 -19.52 -26.56
N PRO A 566 -21.65 -19.30 -27.21
CA PRO A 566 -21.39 -19.82 -28.54
C PRO A 566 -21.36 -21.36 -28.60
N GLU A 567 -21.25 -22.04 -27.44
CA GLU A 567 -21.38 -23.50 -27.32
C GLU A 567 -22.84 -23.99 -27.52
N TYR A 568 -23.82 -23.10 -27.34
CA TYR A 568 -25.23 -23.42 -27.46
C TYR A 568 -25.74 -23.22 -28.89
N SER A 569 -26.82 -23.93 -29.22
CA SER A 569 -27.51 -23.75 -30.50
C SER A 569 -28.11 -22.34 -30.58
N ASP A 570 -28.24 -21.81 -31.81
CA ASP A 570 -28.78 -20.46 -32.03
C ASP A 570 -30.19 -20.34 -31.44
N ALA A 571 -31.04 -21.34 -31.67
CA ALA A 571 -32.38 -21.41 -31.09
C ALA A 571 -32.39 -21.38 -29.54
N TYR A 572 -31.38 -21.95 -28.88
CA TYR A 572 -31.28 -21.89 -27.42
C TYR A 572 -30.81 -20.53 -26.92
N ASN A 573 -29.85 -19.90 -27.62
CA ASN A 573 -29.42 -18.54 -27.30
C ASN A 573 -30.54 -17.53 -27.55
N ASP A 574 -31.25 -17.63 -28.68
CA ASP A 574 -32.42 -16.78 -28.99
C ASP A 574 -33.49 -16.90 -27.89
N TRP A 575 -33.72 -18.12 -27.39
CA TRP A 575 -34.61 -18.33 -26.25
C TRP A 575 -34.07 -17.66 -24.98
N LEU A 576 -32.80 -17.84 -24.63
CA LEU A 576 -32.20 -17.19 -23.46
C LEU A 576 -32.30 -15.67 -23.53
N GLU A 577 -32.06 -15.09 -24.70
CA GLU A 577 -32.14 -13.64 -24.95
C GLU A 577 -33.59 -13.12 -24.88
N SER A 578 -34.57 -13.96 -25.21
CA SER A 578 -35.99 -13.62 -25.07
C SER A 578 -36.48 -13.56 -23.60
N LEU A 579 -35.73 -14.16 -22.65
CA LEU A 579 -36.12 -14.21 -21.25
C LEU A 579 -35.93 -12.84 -20.58
N PRO A 580 -36.93 -12.32 -19.84
CA PRO A 580 -36.76 -11.12 -19.04
C PRO A 580 -35.67 -11.30 -17.98
N GLY A 581 -34.76 -10.33 -17.89
CA GLY A 581 -33.62 -10.41 -17.00
C GLY A 581 -33.96 -10.61 -15.52
N HIS A 582 -35.05 -9.98 -15.05
CA HIS A 582 -35.51 -10.15 -13.67
C HIS A 582 -36.04 -11.57 -13.42
N VAL A 583 -36.62 -12.24 -14.42
CA VAL A 583 -37.07 -13.64 -14.32
C VAL A 583 -35.89 -14.58 -14.18
N VAL A 584 -34.79 -14.36 -14.91
CA VAL A 584 -33.56 -15.15 -14.75
C VAL A 584 -32.98 -15.01 -13.34
N ASP A 585 -32.95 -13.79 -12.80
CA ASP A 585 -32.52 -13.55 -11.42
C ASP A 585 -33.43 -14.28 -10.39
N LEU A 586 -34.74 -14.38 -10.67
CA LEU A 586 -35.68 -15.17 -9.86
C LEU A 586 -35.43 -16.68 -9.97
N VAL A 587 -35.09 -17.21 -11.15
CA VAL A 587 -34.71 -18.63 -11.32
C VAL A 587 -33.47 -18.96 -10.47
N LEU A 588 -32.45 -18.11 -10.50
CA LEU A 588 -31.24 -18.28 -9.69
C LEU A 588 -31.54 -18.20 -8.19
N LEU A 589 -32.48 -17.31 -7.80
CA LEU A 589 -32.96 -17.21 -6.42
C LEU A 589 -33.70 -18.48 -6.01
N VAL A 590 -34.65 -18.97 -6.80
CA VAL A 590 -35.37 -20.21 -6.50
C VAL A 590 -34.39 -21.37 -6.36
N LYS A 591 -33.42 -21.50 -7.27
CA LYS A 591 -32.37 -22.53 -7.16
C LYS A 591 -31.61 -22.44 -5.84
N ARG A 592 -31.26 -21.24 -5.40
CA ARG A 592 -30.51 -21.02 -4.16
C ARG A 592 -31.31 -21.39 -2.92
N PHE A 593 -32.60 -21.11 -2.91
CA PHE A 593 -33.46 -21.34 -1.74
C PHE A 593 -34.04 -22.75 -1.70
N TYR A 594 -34.14 -23.43 -2.85
CA TYR A 594 -34.76 -24.74 -2.98
C TYR A 594 -34.18 -25.76 -2.01
N LYS A 595 -35.07 -26.56 -1.42
CA LYS A 595 -34.73 -27.72 -0.60
C LYS A 595 -35.49 -28.94 -1.15
N PRO A 596 -34.90 -30.15 -1.12
CA PRO A 596 -35.53 -31.35 -1.70
C PRO A 596 -36.93 -31.64 -1.15
N ASP A 597 -37.16 -31.36 0.14
CA ASP A 597 -38.45 -31.57 0.81
C ASP A 597 -39.57 -30.66 0.28
N TRP A 598 -39.27 -29.66 -0.55
CA TRP A 598 -40.28 -28.82 -1.19
C TRP A 598 -40.94 -29.49 -2.39
N GLY A 599 -40.24 -30.43 -3.05
CA GLY A 599 -40.73 -31.06 -4.29
C GLY A 599 -41.21 -30.02 -5.32
N GLU A 600 -42.36 -30.28 -5.93
CA GLU A 600 -43.02 -29.38 -6.90
C GLU A 600 -43.70 -28.16 -6.24
N ASP A 601 -43.84 -28.14 -4.91
CA ASP A 601 -44.56 -27.10 -4.18
C ASP A 601 -43.70 -25.87 -3.82
N TRP A 602 -42.50 -25.75 -4.37
CA TRP A 602 -41.55 -24.68 -4.06
C TRP A 602 -42.12 -23.27 -4.28
N ALA A 603 -42.98 -23.07 -5.30
CA ALA A 603 -43.53 -21.76 -5.65
C ALA A 603 -44.37 -21.16 -4.51
N LYS A 604 -45.06 -22.00 -3.72
CA LYS A 604 -45.90 -21.58 -2.58
C LYS A 604 -45.09 -20.97 -1.42
N ARG A 605 -43.76 -21.11 -1.45
CA ARG A 605 -42.86 -20.54 -0.42
C ARG A 605 -42.58 -19.05 -0.64
N PHE A 606 -42.89 -18.55 -1.83
CA PHE A 606 -42.70 -17.16 -2.22
C PHE A 606 -44.04 -16.44 -2.33
N SER A 607 -44.03 -15.15 -2.02
CA SER A 607 -45.22 -14.31 -2.08
C SER A 607 -44.88 -12.83 -2.26
N VAL A 608 -45.89 -11.99 -2.46
CA VAL A 608 -45.80 -10.53 -2.36
C VAL A 608 -46.92 -10.02 -1.45
N ASP A 609 -46.72 -8.87 -0.82
CA ASP A 609 -47.80 -8.22 -0.05
C ASP A 609 -48.92 -7.73 -0.96
N ARG A 610 -50.11 -7.51 -0.38
CA ARG A 610 -51.15 -6.72 -1.03
C ARG A 610 -51.13 -5.30 -0.48
N ILE A 611 -50.62 -4.35 -1.25
CA ILE A 611 -50.53 -2.94 -0.88
C ILE A 611 -51.69 -2.20 -1.55
N ASN A 612 -52.56 -1.56 -0.76
CA ASN A 612 -53.76 -0.86 -1.26
C ASN A 612 -54.63 -1.72 -2.19
N GLY A 613 -54.76 -3.01 -1.88
CA GLY A 613 -55.57 -3.96 -2.66
C GLY A 613 -54.92 -4.52 -3.93
N ARG A 614 -53.71 -4.06 -4.30
CA ARG A 614 -52.94 -4.56 -5.45
C ARG A 614 -51.75 -5.41 -4.99
N PRO A 615 -51.31 -6.42 -5.75
CA PRO A 615 -50.03 -7.08 -5.49
C PRO A 615 -48.90 -6.03 -5.43
N GLY A 616 -48.09 -6.09 -4.39
CA GLY A 616 -46.86 -5.33 -4.29
C GLY A 616 -45.76 -5.99 -5.13
N ASN A 617 -44.62 -5.32 -5.20
CA ASN A 617 -43.54 -5.73 -6.08
C ASN A 617 -42.36 -6.36 -5.31
N THR A 618 -42.37 -6.32 -3.98
CA THR A 618 -41.27 -6.87 -3.16
C THR A 618 -41.50 -8.35 -2.90
N LEU A 619 -40.62 -9.19 -3.44
CA LEU A 619 -40.67 -10.64 -3.24
C LEU A 619 -40.42 -10.98 -1.77
N LYS A 620 -41.20 -11.92 -1.25
CA LYS A 620 -41.09 -12.45 0.10
C LYS A 620 -40.79 -13.94 0.08
N TYR A 621 -40.08 -14.39 1.11
CA TYR A 621 -39.93 -15.80 1.44
C TYR A 621 -40.26 -15.99 2.93
N ARG A 622 -41.18 -16.90 3.27
CA ARG A 622 -41.73 -17.05 4.63
C ARG A 622 -42.25 -15.71 5.21
N ASN A 623 -43.00 -14.93 4.42
CA ASN A 623 -43.59 -13.62 4.79
C ASN A 623 -42.61 -12.48 5.10
N HIS A 624 -41.29 -12.66 4.92
CA HIS A 624 -40.32 -11.58 5.03
C HIS A 624 -39.81 -11.14 3.66
N PRO A 625 -39.61 -9.84 3.43
CA PRO A 625 -38.98 -9.32 2.22
C PRO A 625 -37.61 -9.96 1.96
N LEU A 626 -37.36 -10.31 0.71
CA LEU A 626 -36.05 -10.73 0.24
C LEU A 626 -35.25 -9.53 -0.21
N TYR A 627 -33.98 -9.50 0.19
CA TYR A 627 -33.02 -8.48 -0.20
C TYR A 627 -31.84 -9.12 -0.89
N THR A 628 -31.40 -8.49 -1.98
CA THR A 628 -30.17 -8.83 -2.69
C THR A 628 -29.17 -7.70 -2.58
N GLN A 629 -27.91 -8.03 -2.84
CA GLN A 629 -26.86 -7.05 -2.97
C GLN A 629 -26.64 -6.68 -4.43
N TYR A 630 -26.27 -5.42 -4.63
CA TYR A 630 -25.89 -4.82 -5.88
C TYR A 630 -24.53 -4.16 -5.72
N LEU A 631 -23.76 -4.11 -6.80
CA LEU A 631 -22.51 -3.37 -6.88
C LEU A 631 -22.63 -2.29 -7.95
N ARG A 632 -22.14 -1.08 -7.64
CA ARG A 632 -21.99 -0.02 -8.64
C ARG A 632 -20.78 -0.34 -9.52
N VAL A 633 -20.96 -0.24 -10.84
CA VAL A 633 -19.87 -0.34 -11.81
C VAL A 633 -20.01 0.80 -12.83
N GLY A 634 -19.53 1.97 -12.41
CA GLY A 634 -19.56 3.21 -13.16
C GLY A 634 -20.91 3.92 -13.20
N TYR A 635 -20.96 4.93 -14.06
CA TYR A 635 -22.08 5.87 -14.19
C TYR A 635 -22.60 5.89 -15.63
N ASP A 636 -23.89 6.18 -15.79
CA ASP A 636 -24.48 6.54 -17.07
C ASP A 636 -24.24 8.02 -17.41
N ALA A 637 -24.56 8.43 -18.63
CA ALA A 637 -24.27 9.78 -19.15
C ALA A 637 -24.94 10.92 -18.36
N ASP A 638 -26.06 10.63 -17.68
CA ASP A 638 -26.77 11.58 -16.81
C ASP A 638 -26.21 11.62 -15.36
N GLY A 639 -25.19 10.81 -15.07
CA GLY A 639 -24.58 10.68 -13.75
C GLY A 639 -25.29 9.70 -12.81
N SER A 640 -26.31 8.98 -13.28
CA SER A 640 -26.95 7.90 -12.52
C SER A 640 -26.03 6.68 -12.36
N TRP A 641 -26.23 5.90 -11.31
CA TRP A 641 -25.39 4.74 -11.00
C TRP A 641 -25.76 3.53 -11.84
N ARG A 642 -24.77 2.90 -12.47
CA ARG A 642 -24.93 1.59 -13.10
C ARG A 642 -24.78 0.51 -12.03
N THR A 643 -25.91 -0.05 -11.58
CA THR A 643 -25.94 -1.03 -10.47
C THR A 643 -26.27 -2.43 -10.97
N PHE A 644 -25.52 -3.42 -10.51
CA PHE A 644 -25.61 -4.80 -11.00
C PHE A 644 -25.76 -5.79 -9.85
N SER A 645 -26.65 -6.78 -10.01
CA SER A 645 -26.86 -7.82 -9.00
C SER A 645 -25.63 -8.74 -8.90
N VAL A 646 -25.11 -8.88 -7.68
CA VAL A 646 -24.07 -9.90 -7.40
C VAL A 646 -24.70 -11.27 -7.27
N ARG A 647 -23.89 -12.32 -7.35
CA ARG A 647 -24.32 -13.69 -7.13
C ARG A 647 -24.90 -13.88 -5.74
N LYS A 648 -25.88 -14.77 -5.61
CA LYS A 648 -26.58 -15.01 -4.34
C LYS A 648 -25.73 -15.77 -3.30
N ASP A 649 -24.62 -16.35 -3.73
CA ASP A 649 -23.61 -17.00 -2.90
C ASP A 649 -22.31 -16.19 -2.79
N PHE A 650 -22.28 -14.97 -3.33
CA PHE A 650 -21.12 -14.07 -3.21
C PHE A 650 -21.12 -13.37 -1.86
N HIS A 651 -19.94 -13.29 -1.26
CA HIS A 651 -19.65 -12.38 -0.15
C HIS A 651 -18.30 -11.68 -0.45
N PRO A 652 -18.11 -10.39 -0.13
CA PRO A 652 -16.82 -9.71 -0.27
C PRO A 652 -15.68 -10.50 0.33
N ALA A 653 -14.55 -10.57 -0.36
CA ALA A 653 -13.37 -11.25 0.14
C ALA A 653 -12.85 -10.59 1.42
N VAL A 654 -12.29 -11.42 2.31
CA VAL A 654 -11.57 -10.94 3.48
C VAL A 654 -10.20 -10.47 3.01
N LYS A 655 -9.89 -9.18 3.21
CA LYS A 655 -8.61 -8.58 2.82
C LYS A 655 -7.77 -8.25 4.05
N LEU A 656 -6.48 -8.58 3.99
CA LEU A 656 -5.45 -8.08 4.89
C LEU A 656 -4.50 -7.21 4.08
N GLN A 657 -4.42 -5.92 4.41
CA GLN A 657 -3.48 -5.03 3.75
C GLN A 657 -2.05 -5.51 4.02
N GLN A 658 -1.22 -5.55 2.97
CA GLN A 658 0.21 -5.90 3.05
C GLN A 658 1.10 -4.73 2.65
N GLU A 659 0.58 -3.79 1.86
CA GLU A 659 1.30 -2.65 1.28
C GLU A 659 0.34 -1.47 1.07
N ASP A 660 0.84 -0.24 0.97
CA ASP A 660 0.03 0.94 0.64
C ASP A 660 0.81 2.01 -0.14
N ASP A 661 1.99 2.44 0.35
CA ASP A 661 2.72 3.55 -0.26
C ASP A 661 4.25 3.42 -0.25
N ILE A 662 4.86 2.90 0.81
CA ILE A 662 6.30 2.61 0.88
C ILE A 662 6.47 1.11 1.13
N THR A 663 6.89 0.38 0.10
CA THR A 663 7.10 -1.07 0.17
C THR A 663 8.58 -1.39 -0.01
N ALA A 664 9.12 -2.23 0.85
CA ALA A 664 10.37 -2.95 0.61
C ALA A 664 10.05 -4.35 0.08
N SER A 665 10.80 -4.84 -0.91
CA SER A 665 10.59 -6.18 -1.46
C SER A 665 11.89 -6.91 -1.76
N VAL A 666 11.80 -8.24 -1.84
CA VAL A 666 12.92 -9.15 -2.13
C VAL A 666 12.45 -10.34 -2.96
N VAL A 667 13.29 -10.78 -3.89
CA VAL A 667 13.08 -12.01 -4.66
C VAL A 667 14.02 -13.09 -4.16
N ALA A 668 13.47 -14.25 -3.83
CA ALA A 668 14.21 -15.40 -3.32
C ALA A 668 13.87 -16.68 -4.10
N PRO A 669 14.83 -17.60 -4.32
CA PRO A 669 14.55 -18.89 -4.92
C PRO A 669 13.53 -19.69 -4.08
N ALA A 670 12.44 -20.13 -4.70
CA ALA A 670 11.37 -20.85 -4.00
C ALA A 670 11.87 -22.15 -3.33
N SER A 671 12.93 -22.76 -3.86
CA SER A 671 13.55 -23.98 -3.30
C SER A 671 14.23 -23.77 -1.96
N LEU A 672 14.56 -22.52 -1.59
CA LEU A 672 15.16 -22.18 -0.31
C LEU A 672 14.11 -21.80 0.74
N VAL A 673 12.85 -21.61 0.34
CA VAL A 673 11.82 -21.05 1.22
C VAL A 673 10.89 -22.14 1.72
N GLU A 674 10.86 -22.32 3.04
CA GLU A 674 9.88 -23.19 3.70
C GLU A 674 8.53 -22.48 3.94
N GLY A 675 7.47 -23.24 4.20
CA GLY A 675 6.14 -22.67 4.51
C GLY A 675 5.34 -22.19 3.30
N LEU A 676 5.89 -22.33 2.09
CA LEU A 676 5.22 -22.09 0.82
C LEU A 676 4.11 -23.13 0.54
N ARG A 677 3.07 -22.72 -0.20
CA ARG A 677 2.03 -23.63 -0.72
C ARG A 677 2.65 -24.72 -1.60
N SER A 678 2.15 -25.96 -1.55
CA SER A 678 2.55 -27.04 -2.45
C SER A 678 1.32 -27.62 -3.19
N PRO A 679 1.37 -27.80 -4.52
CA PRO A 679 2.42 -27.35 -5.42
C PRO A 679 2.45 -25.81 -5.53
N GLN A 680 3.64 -25.23 -5.77
CA GLN A 680 3.77 -23.81 -6.10
C GLN A 680 3.27 -23.55 -7.53
N PRO A 681 2.47 -22.50 -7.76
CA PRO A 681 2.03 -22.11 -9.10
C PRO A 681 3.18 -21.77 -10.05
N SER A 682 4.23 -21.08 -9.57
CA SER A 682 5.39 -20.73 -10.38
C SER A 682 6.53 -21.73 -10.16
N ARG A 683 7.30 -22.01 -11.22
CA ARG A 683 8.51 -22.84 -11.17
C ARG A 683 9.78 -22.05 -10.83
N GLY A 684 9.68 -20.74 -10.62
CA GLY A 684 10.81 -19.83 -10.43
C GLY A 684 10.90 -19.24 -9.01
N PRO A 685 11.87 -18.34 -8.79
CA PRO A 685 11.91 -17.48 -7.60
C PRO A 685 10.57 -16.79 -7.31
N VAL A 686 10.37 -16.43 -6.04
CA VAL A 686 9.16 -15.78 -5.54
C VAL A 686 9.49 -14.43 -4.91
N LYS A 687 8.56 -13.48 -5.01
CA LYS A 687 8.71 -12.12 -4.46
C LYS A 687 7.97 -11.98 -3.14
N PHE A 688 8.63 -11.41 -2.13
CA PHE A 688 8.05 -11.03 -0.84
C PHE A 688 8.06 -9.52 -0.69
N VAL A 689 7.07 -8.99 0.03
CA VAL A 689 6.85 -7.56 0.23
C VAL A 689 6.68 -7.26 1.72
N HIS A 690 7.02 -6.04 2.10
CA HIS A 690 6.87 -5.52 3.45
C HIS A 690 6.49 -4.03 3.39
N ASN A 691 5.41 -3.65 4.06
CA ASN A 691 5.08 -2.24 4.25
C ASN A 691 6.01 -1.62 5.29
N CYS A 692 6.81 -0.64 4.89
CA CYS A 692 7.75 0.05 5.77
C CYS A 692 7.08 1.01 6.76
N GLU A 693 5.76 1.19 6.66
CA GLU A 693 4.98 2.12 7.47
C GLU A 693 4.10 1.39 8.49
N PHE A 694 4.04 1.92 9.70
CA PHE A 694 3.11 1.49 10.76
C PHE A 694 1.84 2.34 10.81
N ARG A 695 1.90 3.57 10.30
CA ARG A 695 0.76 4.47 10.14
C ARG A 695 0.75 5.08 8.74
N LEU A 696 -0.43 5.15 8.13
CA LEU A 696 -0.63 5.57 6.75
C LEU A 696 -1.18 6.99 6.69
N PHE A 697 -0.52 7.86 5.91
CA PHE A 697 -0.92 9.27 5.78
C PHE A 697 -2.08 9.44 4.79
N GLN A 698 -3.28 9.07 5.23
CA GLN A 698 -4.48 9.01 4.40
C GLN A 698 -5.01 10.39 4.03
N ARG A 699 -5.69 10.47 2.87
CA ARG A 699 -6.50 11.61 2.43
C ARG A 699 -7.95 11.16 2.25
N PRO A 700 -8.81 11.30 3.26
CA PRO A 700 -10.17 10.78 3.21
C PRO A 700 -11.11 11.79 2.50
N ASP A 701 -11.11 11.75 1.17
CA ASP A 701 -11.87 12.70 0.34
C ASP A 701 -13.39 12.62 0.60
N ASP A 702 -13.92 11.43 0.91
CA ASP A 702 -15.36 11.19 1.09
C ASP A 702 -15.86 11.40 2.53
N ALA A 703 -14.95 11.46 3.51
CA ALA A 703 -15.31 11.61 4.94
C ALA A 703 -15.89 13.00 5.29
N VAL A 704 -15.87 13.94 4.33
CA VAL A 704 -16.62 15.19 4.45
C VAL A 704 -18.14 14.95 4.52
N ILE A 705 -18.60 13.83 3.95
CA ILE A 705 -20.00 13.40 3.96
C ILE A 705 -20.25 12.54 5.21
N ARG A 706 -21.04 13.06 6.15
CA ARG A 706 -21.36 12.41 7.44
C ARG A 706 -21.94 11.01 7.22
N GLY A 707 -21.39 10.02 7.92
CA GLY A 707 -21.82 8.62 7.91
C GLY A 707 -21.44 7.82 6.67
N TYR A 708 -20.77 8.43 5.70
CA TYR A 708 -20.39 7.78 4.45
C TYR A 708 -19.12 6.95 4.63
N ASP A 709 -18.01 7.59 4.99
CA ASP A 709 -16.75 6.90 5.28
C ASP A 709 -16.71 6.45 6.74
N ARG A 710 -17.33 5.29 7.00
CA ARG A 710 -17.42 4.69 8.34
C ARG A 710 -16.06 4.31 8.92
N HIS A 711 -15.11 3.96 8.07
CA HIS A 711 -13.76 3.60 8.49
C HIS A 711 -13.05 4.84 9.05
N THR A 712 -13.05 5.93 8.28
CA THR A 712 -12.43 7.20 8.70
C THR A 712 -13.12 7.77 9.95
N GLU A 713 -14.45 7.75 10.02
CA GLU A 713 -15.14 8.18 11.24
C GLU A 713 -14.76 7.31 12.45
N GLY A 714 -14.65 5.99 12.27
CA GLY A 714 -14.18 5.08 13.32
C GLY A 714 -12.75 5.37 13.79
N ASP A 715 -11.85 5.72 12.87
CA ASP A 715 -10.48 6.12 13.21
C ASP A 715 -10.46 7.46 13.97
N PHE A 716 -11.24 8.45 13.51
CA PHE A 716 -11.30 9.78 14.14
C PHE A 716 -11.89 9.74 15.54
N SER A 717 -12.71 8.73 15.87
CA SER A 717 -13.27 8.56 17.21
C SER A 717 -12.29 8.03 18.24
N ARG A 718 -11.12 7.51 17.82
CA ARG A 718 -10.13 6.91 18.72
C ARG A 718 -9.13 7.95 19.26
N PRO A 719 -8.52 7.72 20.43
CA PRO A 719 -7.43 8.56 20.92
C PRO A 719 -6.11 8.29 20.16
N GLY A 720 -5.15 9.19 20.32
CA GLY A 720 -3.78 9.06 19.80
C GLY A 720 -3.60 9.46 18.33
N ASN A 721 -4.59 10.11 17.72
CA ASN A 721 -4.55 10.54 16.32
C ASN A 721 -3.56 11.68 16.07
N PHE A 722 -2.98 11.68 14.87
CA PHE A 722 -2.26 12.82 14.30
C PHE A 722 -3.05 13.34 13.10
N PHE A 723 -3.58 14.56 13.20
CA PHE A 723 -4.35 15.22 12.16
C PHE A 723 -3.55 16.35 11.49
N SER A 724 -3.87 16.61 10.23
CA SER A 724 -3.39 17.80 9.53
C SER A 724 -4.45 18.30 8.55
N ASN A 725 -4.53 19.62 8.39
CA ASN A 725 -5.48 20.29 7.49
C ASN A 725 -6.96 20.07 7.86
N TYR A 726 -7.27 20.12 9.15
CA TYR A 726 -8.65 20.17 9.67
C TYR A 726 -8.90 21.48 10.41
N HIS A 727 -10.18 21.86 10.50
CA HIS A 727 -10.63 22.95 11.35
C HIS A 727 -10.58 22.51 12.82
N PRO A 728 -9.94 23.28 13.73
CA PRO A 728 -9.96 23.00 15.16
C PRO A 728 -11.34 23.37 15.72
N VAL A 729 -12.23 22.39 15.86
CA VAL A 729 -13.60 22.63 16.35
C VAL A 729 -13.54 22.91 17.85
N SER A 730 -14.00 24.09 18.25
CA SER A 730 -14.12 24.49 19.65
C SER A 730 -15.29 23.80 20.37
N ARG A 731 -15.35 23.93 21.70
CA ARG A 731 -16.47 23.44 22.51
C ARG A 731 -17.82 24.00 22.09
N ASP A 732 -17.90 25.29 21.78
CA ASP A 732 -19.13 25.95 21.39
C ASP A 732 -19.60 25.44 20.02
N GLU A 733 -18.69 25.34 19.05
CA GLU A 733 -19.00 24.77 17.73
C GLU A 733 -19.41 23.29 17.83
N ALA A 734 -18.77 22.51 18.70
CA ALA A 734 -19.16 21.11 18.95
C ALA A 734 -20.57 20.99 19.54
N ALA A 735 -20.94 21.90 20.44
CA ALA A 735 -22.28 21.97 21.02
C ALA A 735 -23.31 22.33 19.94
N GLU A 736 -22.98 23.24 19.02
CA GLU A 736 -23.83 23.56 17.86
C GLU A 736 -23.99 22.35 16.92
N ILE A 737 -22.91 21.62 16.64
CA ILE A 737 -22.95 20.38 15.85
C ILE A 737 -23.87 19.35 16.51
N ALA A 738 -23.78 19.17 17.83
CA ALA A 738 -24.63 18.24 18.59
C ALA A 738 -26.09 18.70 18.66
N ALA A 739 -26.35 20.02 18.68
CA ALA A 739 -27.69 20.59 18.72
C ALA A 739 -28.44 20.46 17.38
N ASP A 740 -27.74 20.38 16.23
CA ASP A 740 -28.33 20.03 14.93
C ASP A 740 -28.60 18.52 14.87
N VAL A 741 -29.60 18.06 15.63
CA VAL A 741 -29.94 16.62 15.81
C VAL A 741 -30.07 15.88 14.49
N ILE A 742 -30.61 16.53 13.44
CA ILE A 742 -30.81 15.92 12.12
C ILE A 742 -29.45 15.59 11.50
N ARG A 743 -28.54 16.56 11.40
CA ARG A 743 -27.21 16.31 10.81
C ARG A 743 -26.31 15.50 11.74
N PHE A 744 -26.44 15.67 13.05
CA PHE A 744 -25.71 14.88 14.04
C PHE A 744 -26.02 13.39 13.93
N SER A 745 -27.30 13.04 13.72
CA SER A 745 -27.72 11.64 13.53
C SER A 745 -27.17 10.96 12.27
N GLN A 746 -26.61 11.73 11.34
CA GLN A 746 -25.98 11.19 10.13
C GLN A 746 -24.56 10.68 10.38
N TYR A 747 -23.88 11.15 11.43
CA TYR A 747 -22.60 10.57 11.83
C TYR A 747 -22.78 9.13 12.29
N THR A 748 -21.72 8.33 12.16
CA THR A 748 -21.66 7.01 12.79
C THR A 748 -21.71 7.12 14.32
N GLU A 749 -22.17 6.07 14.97
CA GLU A 749 -22.28 6.02 16.43
C GLU A 749 -20.95 6.31 17.15
N PRO A 750 -19.78 5.81 16.70
CA PRO A 750 -18.50 6.17 17.31
C PRO A 750 -18.19 7.66 17.23
N MET A 751 -18.54 8.33 16.12
CA MET A 751 -18.28 9.76 15.96
C MET A 751 -19.22 10.59 16.83
N GLN A 752 -20.48 10.18 16.94
CA GLN A 752 -21.43 10.79 17.88
C GLN A 752 -20.98 10.62 19.33
N ALA A 753 -20.45 9.44 19.70
CA ALA A 753 -19.89 9.19 21.03
C ALA A 753 -18.71 10.12 21.31
N ALA A 754 -17.72 10.19 20.40
CA ALA A 754 -16.55 11.06 20.55
C ALA A 754 -16.91 12.56 20.74
N ILE A 755 -17.90 13.07 20.00
CA ILE A 755 -18.37 14.45 20.17
C ILE A 755 -19.03 14.66 21.55
N ARG A 756 -19.84 13.70 22.02
CA ARG A 756 -20.48 13.78 23.34
C ARG A 756 -19.47 13.67 24.47
N ASP A 757 -18.51 12.76 24.35
CA ASP A 757 -17.43 12.56 25.32
C ASP A 757 -16.55 13.81 25.42
N PHE A 758 -16.23 14.42 24.28
CA PHE A 758 -15.56 15.72 24.26
C PHE A 758 -16.36 16.78 25.03
N LEU A 759 -17.65 16.95 24.73
CA LEU A 759 -18.48 17.94 25.43
C LEU A 759 -18.57 17.70 26.94
N ALA A 760 -18.53 16.44 27.39
CA ALA A 760 -18.56 16.06 28.80
C ALA A 760 -17.20 16.17 29.52
N ALA A 761 -16.09 16.04 28.80
CA ALA A 761 -14.74 16.12 29.36
C ALA A 761 -14.40 17.54 29.85
N PRO A 762 -13.46 17.71 30.79
CA PRO A 762 -13.01 19.04 31.24
C PRO A 762 -12.02 19.72 30.27
N GLY A 763 -11.41 18.95 29.38
CA GLY A 763 -10.42 19.39 28.39
C GLY A 763 -10.03 18.23 27.48
N PRO A 764 -9.27 18.46 26.39
CA PRO A 764 -8.77 19.74 25.89
C PRO A 764 -9.88 20.64 25.29
N ASP A 765 -9.51 21.83 24.80
CA ASP A 765 -10.43 22.85 24.28
C ASP A 765 -10.96 22.60 22.85
N TYR A 766 -10.33 21.67 22.11
CA TYR A 766 -10.63 21.43 20.70
C TYR A 766 -10.91 19.95 20.40
N LEU A 767 -11.70 19.69 19.35
CA LEU A 767 -11.81 18.39 18.69
C LEU A 767 -11.61 18.51 17.17
N VAL A 768 -11.42 17.37 16.51
CA VAL A 768 -11.46 17.27 15.05
C VAL A 768 -12.65 16.44 14.61
N VAL A 769 -13.39 16.94 13.63
CA VAL A 769 -14.48 16.19 12.98
C VAL A 769 -14.20 16.07 11.47
N PRO A 770 -14.49 14.92 10.85
CA PRO A 770 -14.09 14.67 9.46
C PRO A 770 -14.84 15.56 8.46
N SER A 771 -16.03 16.05 8.83
CA SER A 771 -16.83 16.96 8.00
C SER A 771 -16.33 18.40 7.93
N HIS A 772 -15.30 18.77 8.72
CA HIS A 772 -14.76 20.14 8.77
C HIS A 772 -13.27 20.18 8.41
N PRO A 773 -12.89 19.97 7.14
CA PRO A 773 -11.53 20.26 6.67
C PRO A 773 -11.13 21.72 6.91
N ARG A 774 -9.82 21.98 7.01
CA ARG A 774 -9.29 23.34 7.17
C ARG A 774 -9.74 24.24 6.02
N VAL A 775 -10.12 25.47 6.34
CA VAL A 775 -10.41 26.50 5.33
C VAL A 775 -9.11 27.20 4.93
N VAL A 776 -8.81 27.20 3.64
CA VAL A 776 -7.66 27.89 3.02
C VAL A 776 -8.22 28.81 1.93
N GLU A 777 -7.90 30.10 1.99
CA GLU A 777 -8.41 31.10 1.03
C GLU A 777 -9.95 31.08 0.88
N GLY A 778 -10.66 30.88 1.98
CA GLY A 778 -12.12 30.87 2.02
C GLY A 778 -12.79 29.59 1.50
N ARG A 779 -12.03 28.52 1.21
CA ARG A 779 -12.58 27.23 0.80
C ARG A 779 -12.00 26.08 1.63
N PRO A 780 -12.77 25.01 1.90
CA PRO A 780 -12.22 23.79 2.48
C PRO A 780 -11.08 23.25 1.61
N THR A 781 -9.96 22.90 2.26
CA THR A 781 -8.82 22.27 1.61
C THR A 781 -9.24 20.97 0.93
N LYS A 782 -8.60 20.67 -0.20
CA LYS A 782 -8.71 19.39 -0.92
C LYS A 782 -7.66 18.38 -0.47
N ASN A 783 -6.96 18.66 0.63
CA ASN A 783 -5.91 17.80 1.17
C ASN A 783 -6.03 17.61 2.70
N PRO A 784 -7.22 17.23 3.23
CA PRO A 784 -7.35 16.83 4.63
C PRO A 784 -6.53 15.56 4.88
N ARG A 785 -5.85 15.46 6.02
CA ARG A 785 -4.93 14.34 6.31
C ARG A 785 -5.01 13.85 7.74
N TYR A 786 -4.78 12.55 7.91
CA TYR A 786 -4.54 11.95 9.22
C TYR A 786 -3.60 10.74 9.10
N LEU A 787 -2.99 10.31 10.21
CA LEU A 787 -2.22 9.06 10.28
C LEU A 787 -3.10 7.90 10.75
N GLN A 788 -3.60 7.12 9.82
CA GLN A 788 -4.33 5.88 10.07
C GLN A 788 -3.38 4.81 10.61
N VAL A 789 -3.70 4.16 11.73
CA VAL A 789 -2.96 2.96 12.16
C VAL A 789 -3.19 1.84 11.15
N ARG A 790 -2.11 1.18 10.70
CA ARG A 790 -2.21 0.16 9.65
C ARG A 790 -3.26 -0.91 10.03
N PRO A 791 -4.29 -1.17 9.19
CA PRO A 791 -5.42 -2.02 9.55
C PRO A 791 -5.05 -3.44 10.01
N ASP A 792 -4.00 -4.05 9.47
CA ASP A 792 -3.55 -5.40 9.87
C ASP A 792 -2.97 -5.45 11.29
N LEU A 793 -2.56 -4.31 11.86
CA LEU A 793 -2.12 -4.20 13.25
C LEU A 793 -3.32 -4.13 14.20
N VAL A 794 -4.37 -3.41 13.79
CA VAL A 794 -5.62 -3.25 14.55
C VAL A 794 -6.47 -4.52 14.50
N GLU A 795 -6.52 -5.19 13.35
CA GLU A 795 -7.33 -6.39 13.13
C GLU A 795 -6.57 -7.69 13.50
N ALA A 796 -5.92 -7.73 14.67
CA ALA A 796 -5.02 -8.81 15.08
C ALA A 796 -5.67 -10.21 15.01
N ARG A 797 -6.94 -10.35 15.44
CA ARG A 797 -7.71 -11.60 15.36
C ARG A 797 -7.93 -12.06 13.92
N LYS A 798 -8.29 -11.13 13.02
CA LYS A 798 -8.52 -11.42 11.60
C LYS A 798 -7.22 -11.87 10.93
N ARG A 799 -6.09 -11.20 11.24
CA ARG A 799 -4.76 -11.59 10.79
C ARG A 799 -4.39 -12.99 11.29
N TYR A 800 -4.61 -13.27 12.57
CA TYR A 800 -4.41 -14.59 13.18
C TYR A 800 -5.19 -15.68 12.43
N LEU A 801 -6.51 -15.48 12.27
CA LEU A 801 -7.38 -16.43 11.58
C LEU A 801 -6.94 -16.72 10.15
N CYS A 802 -6.56 -15.69 9.38
CA CYS A 802 -6.12 -15.87 8.00
C CYS A 802 -4.83 -16.71 7.91
N ARG A 803 -3.83 -16.40 8.74
CA ARG A 803 -2.56 -17.17 8.77
C ARG A 803 -2.79 -18.59 9.25
N LEU A 804 -3.62 -18.77 10.28
CA LEU A 804 -4.03 -20.09 10.77
C LEU A 804 -4.69 -20.93 9.67
N GLY A 805 -5.57 -20.34 8.85
CA GLY A 805 -6.19 -21.04 7.71
C GLY A 805 -5.15 -21.64 6.76
N ALA A 806 -4.23 -20.80 6.29
CA ALA A 806 -3.18 -21.25 5.37
C ALA A 806 -2.23 -22.27 6.01
N ARG A 807 -1.92 -22.11 7.30
CA ARG A 807 -1.12 -23.08 8.05
C ARG A 807 -1.73 -24.48 8.02
N LEU A 808 -3.03 -24.57 8.34
CA LEU A 808 -3.77 -25.83 8.34
C LEU A 808 -3.83 -26.43 6.93
N TYR A 809 -4.16 -25.60 5.94
CA TYR A 809 -4.24 -26.05 4.55
C TYR A 809 -2.91 -26.61 4.03
N ARG A 810 -1.78 -25.97 4.39
CA ARG A 810 -0.43 -26.38 3.98
C ARG A 810 0.19 -27.47 4.85
N ARG A 811 -0.49 -27.90 5.92
CA ARG A 811 0.01 -28.91 6.88
C ARG A 811 1.38 -28.54 7.48
N LEU A 812 1.54 -27.27 7.85
CA LEU A 812 2.82 -26.76 8.36
C LEU A 812 3.15 -27.31 9.75
N LYS A 813 4.42 -27.63 9.97
CA LYS A 813 4.95 -28.05 11.27
C LYS A 813 4.95 -26.90 12.28
N PRO A 814 4.90 -27.15 13.60
CA PRO A 814 4.91 -26.14 14.67
C PRO A 814 5.88 -24.96 14.44
N GLU A 815 7.11 -25.24 14.05
CA GLU A 815 8.20 -24.30 13.82
C GLU A 815 8.09 -23.48 12.52
N GLN A 816 7.25 -23.90 11.58
CA GLN A 816 7.09 -23.25 10.28
C GLN A 816 5.99 -22.19 10.33
N GLU A 817 6.15 -21.13 9.54
CA GLU A 817 5.13 -20.08 9.38
C GLU A 817 4.65 -20.02 7.93
N PRO A 818 3.35 -19.75 7.69
CA PRO A 818 2.85 -19.58 6.34
C PRO A 818 3.39 -18.27 5.75
N LEU A 819 4.17 -18.39 4.69
CA LEU A 819 4.68 -17.26 3.90
C LEU A 819 3.82 -17.05 2.65
N PHE A 820 3.52 -15.79 2.33
CA PHE A 820 2.65 -15.43 1.22
C PHE A 820 3.44 -14.61 0.19
N PRO A 821 4.03 -15.25 -0.83
CA PRO A 821 4.66 -14.51 -1.91
C PRO A 821 3.60 -13.78 -2.74
N VAL A 822 4.03 -12.74 -3.47
CA VAL A 822 3.20 -12.06 -4.46
C VAL A 822 2.66 -13.10 -5.43
N GLY A 823 1.34 -13.15 -5.60
CA GLY A 823 0.70 -14.12 -6.49
C GLY A 823 0.09 -13.49 -7.74
N SER A 824 -0.17 -12.18 -7.75
CA SER A 824 -0.66 -11.47 -8.92
C SER A 824 -0.24 -10.00 -8.88
N VAL A 825 0.20 -9.48 -10.03
CA VAL A 825 0.66 -8.10 -10.19
C VAL A 825 -0.37 -7.32 -11.01
N LEU A 826 -1.01 -6.33 -10.39
CA LEU A 826 -2.21 -5.67 -10.88
C LEU A 826 -2.05 -4.14 -10.91
N PRO A 827 -1.10 -3.58 -11.70
CA PRO A 827 -0.88 -2.14 -11.75
C PRO A 827 -2.16 -1.39 -12.18
N GLY A 828 -2.27 -0.13 -11.77
CA GLY A 828 -3.42 0.73 -12.06
C GLY A 828 -3.05 1.89 -12.96
N ARG A 829 -3.97 2.25 -13.86
CA ARG A 829 -3.86 3.45 -14.69
C ARG A 829 -5.00 4.40 -14.40
N ARG A 830 -4.67 5.70 -14.37
CA ARG A 830 -5.68 6.75 -14.34
C ARG A 830 -5.96 7.22 -15.74
N ASN A 831 -7.16 6.91 -16.21
CA ASN A 831 -7.66 7.29 -17.51
C ASN A 831 -8.51 8.57 -17.40
N ASN A 832 -8.48 9.38 -18.44
CA ASN A 832 -9.33 10.55 -18.58
C ASN A 832 -9.86 10.70 -20.00
N PRO A 833 -11.09 11.21 -20.16
CA PRO A 833 -11.59 11.65 -21.46
C PRO A 833 -10.78 12.87 -21.94
N PRO A 834 -10.84 13.22 -23.23
CA PRO A 834 -10.32 14.49 -23.71
C PRO A 834 -11.11 15.67 -23.11
N ASP A 835 -10.42 16.76 -22.79
CA ASP A 835 -11.00 18.05 -22.42
C ASP A 835 -10.33 19.15 -23.25
N LYS A 836 -11.00 19.55 -24.33
CA LYS A 836 -10.51 20.56 -25.28
C LYS A 836 -10.37 21.94 -24.61
N ALA A 837 -11.20 22.26 -23.62
CA ALA A 837 -11.15 23.56 -22.94
C ALA A 837 -9.95 23.66 -21.99
N ALA A 838 -9.60 22.56 -21.33
CA ALA A 838 -8.43 22.47 -20.45
C ALA A 838 -7.13 22.08 -21.18
N GLY A 839 -7.18 21.84 -22.50
CA GLY A 839 -6.03 21.38 -23.29
C GLY A 839 -5.56 19.98 -22.91
N ILE A 840 -6.44 19.14 -22.36
CA ILE A 840 -6.13 17.79 -21.92
C ILE A 840 -6.50 16.81 -23.04
N ARG A 841 -5.50 16.09 -23.55
CA ARG A 841 -5.69 15.03 -24.56
C ARG A 841 -6.24 13.74 -23.95
N ALA A 842 -6.79 12.88 -24.79
CA ALA A 842 -7.36 11.61 -24.34
C ALA A 842 -6.28 10.68 -23.75
N LEU A 843 -6.65 9.92 -22.71
CA LEU A 843 -5.87 8.78 -22.20
C LEU A 843 -6.76 7.56 -21.87
N ALA A 844 -8.07 7.66 -22.07
CA ALA A 844 -9.04 6.60 -21.77
C ALA A 844 -9.15 5.52 -22.86
N VAL A 845 -8.00 5.03 -23.35
CA VAL A 845 -7.92 4.01 -24.43
C VAL A 845 -7.92 2.57 -23.92
N TYR A 846 -7.78 2.36 -22.60
CA TYR A 846 -7.82 1.03 -22.00
C TYR A 846 -9.27 0.62 -21.71
N GLY A 847 -9.59 -0.65 -21.99
CA GLY A 847 -10.72 -1.35 -21.39
C GLY A 847 -10.51 -1.58 -19.90
N PRO A 848 -11.41 -2.33 -19.22
CA PRO A 848 -11.34 -2.50 -17.76
C PRO A 848 -10.07 -3.18 -17.28
N ILE A 849 -9.59 -4.19 -18.00
CA ILE A 849 -8.39 -4.96 -17.67
C ILE A 849 -7.61 -5.29 -18.94
N HIS A 850 -6.32 -4.97 -18.94
CA HIS A 850 -5.37 -5.31 -20.00
C HIS A 850 -4.25 -6.18 -19.47
N HIS A 851 -3.80 -7.15 -20.26
CA HIS A 851 -2.52 -7.80 -20.06
C HIS A 851 -1.48 -7.17 -20.98
N GLN A 852 -0.38 -6.70 -20.43
CA GLN A 852 0.75 -6.19 -21.21
C GLN A 852 1.92 -7.15 -21.03
N GLU A 853 2.50 -7.58 -22.14
CA GLU A 853 3.78 -8.27 -22.13
C GLU A 853 4.89 -7.31 -21.65
N LEU A 854 6.03 -7.84 -21.22
CA LEU A 854 7.06 -7.03 -20.56
C LEU A 854 7.54 -5.82 -21.39
N PRO A 855 7.73 -5.88 -22.72
CA PRO A 855 8.12 -4.70 -23.50
C PRO A 855 7.12 -3.54 -23.41
N GLU A 856 5.83 -3.81 -23.64
CA GLU A 856 4.76 -2.81 -23.54
C GLU A 856 4.62 -2.29 -22.11
N LEU A 857 4.66 -3.19 -21.13
CA LEU A 857 4.59 -2.82 -19.72
C LEU A 857 5.75 -1.90 -19.33
N PHE A 858 6.98 -2.21 -19.74
CA PHE A 858 8.14 -1.42 -19.36
C PHE A 858 8.19 -0.07 -20.08
N ALA A 859 7.65 0.04 -21.31
CA ALA A 859 7.43 1.35 -21.93
C ALA A 859 6.49 2.22 -21.08
N ASP A 860 5.43 1.60 -20.54
CA ASP A 860 4.50 2.26 -19.62
C ASP A 860 5.12 2.57 -18.25
N PHE A 861 5.93 1.67 -17.69
CA PHE A 861 6.57 1.89 -16.40
C PHE A 861 7.65 2.97 -16.46
N VAL A 862 8.42 3.04 -17.54
CA VAL A 862 9.38 4.12 -17.82
C VAL A 862 8.66 5.47 -17.82
N ALA A 863 7.49 5.55 -18.46
CA ALA A 863 6.77 6.81 -18.64
C ALA A 863 5.83 7.18 -17.48
N SER A 864 5.15 6.22 -16.86
CA SER A 864 4.17 6.39 -15.78
C SER A 864 3.22 7.58 -16.02
N LEU A 865 2.39 7.44 -17.05
CA LEU A 865 1.61 8.52 -17.66
C LEU A 865 0.42 8.97 -16.79
N THR A 866 0.15 10.28 -16.80
CA THR A 866 -1.02 10.88 -16.13
C THR A 866 -1.58 12.07 -16.91
N GLY A 867 -2.90 12.20 -16.94
CA GLY A 867 -3.59 13.36 -17.55
C GLY A 867 -3.60 14.62 -16.67
N ARG A 868 -3.07 14.57 -15.44
CA ARG A 868 -2.85 15.77 -14.62
C ARG A 868 -1.53 16.42 -15.02
N SER A 869 -1.51 17.75 -15.16
CA SER A 869 -0.32 18.55 -15.51
C SER A 869 0.28 18.17 -16.88
N PRO A 870 -0.47 18.38 -17.99
CA PRO A 870 0.01 18.06 -19.33
C PRO A 870 1.31 18.83 -19.65
N SER A 871 2.22 18.17 -20.36
CA SER A 871 3.41 18.82 -20.93
C SER A 871 3.03 19.62 -22.18
N THR A 872 3.93 20.47 -22.67
CA THR A 872 3.73 21.23 -23.93
C THR A 872 3.51 20.33 -25.15
N THR A 873 3.84 19.03 -25.06
CA THR A 873 3.87 18.07 -26.18
C THR A 873 3.04 16.81 -25.94
N GLY A 874 2.31 16.68 -24.82
CA GLY A 874 1.56 15.45 -24.49
C GLY A 874 1.24 15.30 -23.01
N ALA A 875 0.89 14.08 -22.58
CA ALA A 875 0.55 13.78 -21.19
C ALA A 875 1.67 14.11 -20.18
N GLY A 876 1.28 14.25 -18.91
CA GLY A 876 2.20 14.33 -17.79
C GLY A 876 2.83 12.96 -17.48
N SER A 877 3.97 12.97 -16.79
CA SER A 877 4.70 11.77 -16.36
C SER A 877 5.06 11.88 -14.87
N GLU A 878 4.85 10.80 -14.12
CA GLU A 878 5.33 10.67 -12.73
C GLU A 878 6.76 10.10 -12.65
N GLY A 879 7.43 9.92 -13.79
CA GLY A 879 8.75 9.29 -13.93
C GLY A 879 8.71 7.78 -13.71
N ALA A 880 9.84 7.10 -13.96
CA ALA A 880 9.95 5.64 -13.88
C ALA A 880 9.32 5.07 -12.60
N LEU A 881 8.47 4.05 -12.76
CA LEU A 881 7.80 3.34 -11.67
C LEU A 881 7.00 4.24 -10.70
N THR A 882 6.57 5.44 -11.15
CA THR A 882 5.97 6.51 -10.32
C THR A 882 6.88 7.06 -9.22
N LYS A 883 8.20 6.84 -9.35
CA LYS A 883 9.21 7.21 -8.37
C LYS A 883 10.01 8.45 -8.75
N GLY A 884 9.66 9.16 -9.82
CA GLY A 884 10.36 10.39 -10.24
C GLY A 884 10.62 11.39 -9.10
N PRO A 885 9.61 11.73 -8.26
CA PRO A 885 9.80 12.62 -7.11
C PRO A 885 10.54 12.00 -5.91
N PHE A 886 10.81 10.69 -5.92
CA PHE A 886 11.27 9.90 -4.78
C PHE A 886 12.49 9.02 -5.09
N ASN A 887 13.20 9.26 -6.20
CA ASN A 887 14.43 8.57 -6.53
C ASN A 887 15.56 9.61 -6.73
N ALA A 888 16.61 9.49 -5.90
CA ALA A 888 17.81 10.35 -5.94
C ALA A 888 18.91 9.80 -6.88
N LEU A 889 18.71 8.63 -7.48
CA LEU A 889 19.63 7.96 -8.40
C LEU A 889 19.09 8.00 -9.83
N LEU A 890 19.92 7.54 -10.77
CA LEU A 890 19.47 7.32 -12.14
C LEU A 890 18.30 6.32 -12.15
N PRO A 891 17.14 6.66 -12.76
CA PRO A 891 15.97 5.79 -12.77
C PRO A 891 16.21 4.43 -13.42
N ILE A 892 17.23 4.32 -14.28
CA ILE A 892 17.56 3.07 -14.97
C ILE A 892 17.94 1.93 -14.01
N THR A 893 18.53 2.24 -12.85
CA THR A 893 18.88 1.22 -11.86
C THR A 893 17.63 0.54 -11.29
N ASP A 894 16.61 1.32 -10.94
CA ASP A 894 15.32 0.82 -10.48
C ASP A 894 14.64 -0.02 -11.58
N LEU A 895 14.70 0.43 -12.83
CA LEU A 895 14.12 -0.28 -13.98
C LEU A 895 14.82 -1.62 -14.24
N ASN A 896 16.16 -1.65 -14.16
CA ASN A 896 16.95 -2.88 -14.28
C ASN A 896 16.54 -3.89 -13.20
N ASN A 897 16.46 -3.44 -11.93
CA ASN A 897 16.05 -4.26 -10.79
C ASN A 897 14.64 -4.81 -10.98
N ALA A 898 13.69 -3.94 -11.34
CA ALA A 898 12.30 -4.33 -11.57
C ALA A 898 12.22 -5.37 -12.70
N LEU A 899 12.87 -5.15 -13.85
CA LEU A 899 12.80 -6.09 -14.98
C LEU A 899 13.36 -7.46 -14.60
N VAL A 900 14.50 -7.51 -13.90
CA VAL A 900 15.06 -8.76 -13.38
C VAL A 900 14.07 -9.46 -12.46
N ALA A 901 13.37 -8.74 -11.59
CA ALA A 901 12.33 -9.33 -10.73
C ALA A 901 11.20 -9.98 -11.54
N TYR A 902 10.67 -9.30 -12.57
CA TYR A 902 9.64 -9.87 -13.45
C TYR A 902 10.14 -11.09 -14.22
N LEU A 903 11.36 -11.04 -14.78
CA LEU A 903 11.96 -12.16 -15.52
C LEU A 903 12.19 -13.39 -14.62
N LEU A 904 12.70 -13.18 -13.41
CA LEU A 904 12.96 -14.27 -12.47
C LEU A 904 11.67 -14.95 -12.00
N THR A 905 10.70 -14.15 -11.56
CA THR A 905 9.44 -14.62 -10.99
C THR A 905 8.47 -15.15 -12.04
N GLY A 906 8.59 -14.70 -13.29
CA GLY A 906 7.62 -14.98 -14.34
C GLY A 906 6.26 -14.31 -14.09
N HIS A 907 6.23 -13.22 -13.30
CA HIS A 907 4.99 -12.50 -13.06
C HIS A 907 4.43 -11.89 -14.35
N ALA A 908 3.17 -12.19 -14.64
CA ALA A 908 2.44 -11.60 -15.74
C ALA A 908 1.49 -10.50 -15.22
N PRO A 909 1.73 -9.23 -15.58
CA PRO A 909 0.96 -8.11 -15.06
C PRO A 909 -0.38 -7.95 -15.79
N PHE A 910 -1.40 -7.51 -15.04
CA PHE A 910 -2.68 -7.08 -15.59
C PHE A 910 -3.02 -5.65 -15.15
N THR A 911 -2.95 -4.72 -16.09
CA THR A 911 -3.23 -3.30 -15.88
C THR A 911 -4.73 -3.06 -15.74
N THR A 912 -5.12 -2.35 -14.69
CA THR A 912 -6.52 -2.06 -14.33
C THR A 912 -6.85 -0.59 -14.55
N ALA A 913 -8.02 -0.32 -15.15
CA ALA A 913 -8.48 1.04 -15.40
C ALA A 913 -9.09 1.70 -14.16
N ALA A 914 -8.81 2.98 -13.97
CA ALA A 914 -9.48 3.87 -13.01
C ALA A 914 -9.80 5.22 -13.67
N GLY A 915 -10.77 5.94 -13.12
CA GLY A 915 -11.27 7.20 -13.66
C GLY A 915 -12.31 6.96 -14.75
N HIS A 916 -11.89 6.62 -15.96
CA HIS A 916 -12.76 6.45 -17.13
C HIS A 916 -12.40 5.23 -17.99
N ILE A 917 -13.39 4.73 -18.73
CA ILE A 917 -13.22 3.74 -19.80
C ILE A 917 -13.85 4.32 -21.07
N GLY A 918 -12.99 4.67 -22.02
CA GLY A 918 -13.35 5.56 -23.12
C GLY A 918 -13.87 6.93 -22.63
N PRO A 919 -14.35 7.78 -23.55
CA PRO A 919 -14.91 9.08 -23.18
C PRO A 919 -16.28 9.00 -22.49
N LYS A 920 -16.99 7.87 -22.60
CA LYS A 920 -18.39 7.73 -22.15
C LYS A 920 -18.53 7.31 -20.69
N TYR A 921 -17.76 6.32 -20.24
CA TYR A 921 -18.00 5.70 -18.94
C TYR A 921 -17.06 6.24 -17.87
N ARG A 922 -17.58 7.07 -16.96
CA ARG A 922 -16.91 7.33 -15.68
C ARG A 922 -17.03 6.09 -14.80
N VAL A 923 -15.91 5.63 -14.25
CA VAL A 923 -15.84 4.44 -13.38
C VAL A 923 -15.17 4.69 -12.04
N ASP A 924 -14.56 5.86 -11.84
CA ASP A 924 -13.82 6.23 -10.63
C ASP A 924 -12.88 5.09 -10.17
N HIS A 925 -13.20 4.41 -9.07
CA HIS A 925 -12.41 3.29 -8.56
C HIS A 925 -13.15 1.94 -8.57
N ASP A 926 -14.33 1.85 -9.19
CA ASP A 926 -15.20 0.67 -9.14
C ASP A 926 -14.49 -0.58 -9.70
N ILE A 927 -13.74 -0.44 -10.80
CA ILE A 927 -12.94 -1.52 -11.38
C ILE A 927 -11.76 -1.90 -10.45
N SER A 928 -11.11 -0.91 -9.84
CA SER A 928 -9.98 -1.15 -8.93
C SER A 928 -10.39 -1.97 -7.70
N LEU A 929 -11.59 -1.76 -7.16
CA LEU A 929 -12.15 -2.52 -6.04
C LEU A 929 -12.55 -3.95 -6.45
N LEU A 930 -13.06 -4.10 -7.68
CA LEU A 930 -13.61 -5.35 -8.21
C LEU A 930 -12.53 -6.36 -8.62
N VAL A 931 -11.41 -5.92 -9.20
CA VAL A 931 -10.40 -6.83 -9.77
C VAL A 931 -9.87 -7.84 -8.75
N PRO A 932 -9.50 -7.48 -7.50
CA PRO A 932 -9.03 -8.46 -6.52
C PRO A 932 -10.06 -9.55 -6.20
N GLU A 933 -11.36 -9.24 -6.30
CA GLU A 933 -12.45 -10.19 -6.06
C GLU A 933 -12.58 -11.21 -7.19
N ILE A 934 -12.30 -10.80 -8.43
CA ILE A 934 -12.23 -11.72 -9.57
C ILE A 934 -10.98 -12.60 -9.44
N TRP A 935 -9.82 -11.99 -9.21
CA TRP A 935 -8.52 -12.70 -9.19
C TRP A 935 -8.41 -13.73 -8.08
N CYS A 936 -8.85 -13.42 -6.86
CA CYS A 936 -8.77 -14.36 -5.74
C CYS A 936 -9.67 -15.60 -5.95
N ARG A 937 -10.69 -15.49 -6.81
CA ARG A 937 -11.61 -16.56 -7.18
C ARG A 937 -11.19 -17.32 -8.43
N MET A 938 -10.04 -17.00 -9.05
CA MET A 938 -9.47 -17.73 -10.17
C MET A 938 -8.47 -18.79 -9.70
N TYR A 939 -8.46 -19.96 -10.35
CA TYR A 939 -7.42 -20.96 -10.12
C TYR A 939 -6.05 -20.41 -10.58
N PRO A 940 -4.93 -20.97 -10.09
CA PRO A 940 -3.60 -20.58 -10.55
C PRO A 940 -3.43 -20.58 -12.06
N GLU A 941 -3.88 -21.61 -12.75
CA GLU A 941 -3.74 -21.76 -14.19
C GLU A 941 -4.61 -20.75 -14.96
N GLU A 942 -5.77 -20.39 -14.39
CA GLU A 942 -6.70 -19.44 -15.01
C GLU A 942 -6.16 -18.00 -15.03
N ARG A 943 -5.14 -17.70 -14.22
CA ARG A 943 -4.51 -16.37 -14.15
C ARG A 943 -3.29 -16.24 -15.06
N ASP A 944 -2.84 -17.34 -15.66
CA ASP A 944 -1.74 -17.34 -16.62
C ASP A 944 -2.23 -16.74 -17.96
N PRO A 945 -1.61 -15.66 -18.48
CA PRO A 945 -1.97 -15.13 -19.78
C PRO A 945 -1.84 -16.13 -20.91
N ALA A 946 -0.91 -17.08 -20.85
CA ALA A 946 -0.77 -18.10 -21.90
C ALA A 946 -2.03 -18.98 -21.96
N PHE A 947 -2.57 -19.36 -20.81
CA PHE A 947 -3.87 -20.03 -20.74
C PHE A 947 -4.99 -19.12 -21.25
N LEU A 948 -5.02 -17.86 -20.80
CA LEU A 948 -6.08 -16.93 -21.18
C LEU A 948 -6.09 -16.60 -22.69
N ILE A 949 -4.93 -16.50 -23.33
CA ILE A 949 -4.80 -16.30 -24.79
C ILE A 949 -5.22 -17.56 -25.52
N LYS A 950 -4.69 -18.73 -25.12
CA LYS A 950 -5.00 -20.03 -25.74
C LYS A 950 -6.50 -20.34 -25.69
N GLU A 951 -7.13 -20.05 -24.57
CA GLU A 951 -8.57 -20.25 -24.35
C GLU A 951 -9.40 -19.04 -24.79
N GLU A 952 -8.84 -18.08 -25.53
CA GLU A 952 -9.52 -16.93 -26.14
C GLU A 952 -10.31 -16.06 -25.13
N PHE A 953 -9.81 -15.94 -23.91
CA PHE A 953 -10.30 -14.98 -22.91
C PHE A 953 -9.68 -13.59 -23.07
N LEU A 954 -8.55 -13.51 -23.77
CA LEU A 954 -7.89 -12.27 -24.16
C LEU A 954 -7.95 -12.09 -25.68
N GLU A 955 -8.12 -10.84 -26.11
CA GLU A 955 -7.95 -10.44 -27.51
C GLU A 955 -6.82 -9.41 -27.64
N PRO A 956 -6.00 -9.46 -28.71
CA PRO A 956 -4.91 -8.51 -28.90
C PRO A 956 -5.43 -7.17 -29.41
N CYS A 957 -4.92 -6.07 -28.87
CA CYS A 957 -5.06 -4.76 -29.51
C CYS A 957 -4.16 -4.75 -30.76
N ARG A 958 -4.69 -4.33 -31.91
CA ARG A 958 -3.97 -4.35 -33.19
C ARG A 958 -3.82 -2.95 -33.76
N ASP A 959 -2.67 -2.69 -34.36
CA ASP A 959 -2.44 -1.48 -35.12
C ASP A 959 -3.45 -1.38 -36.27
N PHE A 960 -3.89 -0.16 -36.58
CA PHE A 960 -4.84 0.12 -37.64
C PHE A 960 -4.58 1.50 -38.27
N GLU A 961 -5.13 1.74 -39.46
CA GLU A 961 -5.04 3.02 -40.14
C GLU A 961 -6.21 3.91 -39.76
N TYR A 962 -5.92 5.15 -39.33
CA TYR A 962 -6.91 6.18 -39.07
C TYR A 962 -6.47 7.46 -39.77
N GLU A 963 -7.30 8.03 -40.66
CA GLU A 963 -6.97 9.25 -41.42
C GLU A 963 -5.59 9.24 -42.14
N GLY A 964 -5.14 8.08 -42.62
CA GLY A 964 -3.88 7.92 -43.37
C GLY A 964 -2.61 7.85 -42.53
N ARG A 965 -2.75 7.66 -41.22
CA ARG A 965 -1.65 7.39 -40.28
C ARG A 965 -1.91 6.08 -39.52
N THR A 966 -0.85 5.35 -39.23
CA THR A 966 -0.91 4.12 -38.42
C THR A 966 -1.04 4.46 -36.94
N VAL A 967 -2.11 4.00 -36.31
CA VAL A 967 -2.32 4.06 -34.85
C VAL A 967 -1.69 2.81 -34.24
N LEU A 968 -0.69 3.00 -33.36
CA LEU A 968 0.07 1.90 -32.75
C LEU A 968 -0.65 1.26 -31.54
N ALA A 969 -1.90 0.81 -31.73
CA ALA A 969 -2.72 0.26 -30.65
C ALA A 969 -2.19 -1.06 -30.07
N SER A 970 -1.29 -1.77 -30.77
CA SER A 970 -0.55 -2.93 -30.25
C SER A 970 0.21 -2.63 -28.96
N ARG A 971 0.59 -1.36 -28.72
CA ARG A 971 1.24 -0.91 -27.47
C ARG A 971 0.39 -1.09 -26.21
N LEU A 972 -0.92 -1.28 -26.37
CA LEU A 972 -1.85 -1.55 -25.27
C LEU A 972 -1.87 -3.04 -24.86
N GLY A 973 -1.16 -3.90 -25.60
CA GLY A 973 -1.09 -5.33 -25.36
C GLY A 973 -2.40 -6.06 -25.67
N TRP A 974 -2.86 -6.85 -24.71
CA TRP A 974 -4.06 -7.66 -24.78
C TRP A 974 -5.12 -7.12 -23.83
N ARG A 975 -6.40 -7.36 -24.11
CA ARG A 975 -7.50 -6.99 -23.24
C ARG A 975 -8.46 -8.14 -23.01
N ILE A 976 -9.16 -8.11 -21.87
CA ILE A 976 -10.24 -9.06 -21.61
C ILE A 976 -11.38 -8.88 -22.62
N ASN A 977 -12.05 -9.97 -22.95
CA ASN A 977 -13.21 -9.96 -23.84
C ASN A 977 -14.48 -10.49 -23.15
N GLU A 978 -15.58 -10.58 -23.90
CA GLU A 978 -16.88 -11.05 -23.40
C GLU A 978 -16.83 -12.47 -22.81
N LYS A 979 -15.95 -13.34 -23.33
CA LYS A 979 -15.74 -14.71 -22.82
C LYS A 979 -15.15 -14.67 -21.42
N PHE A 980 -14.16 -13.81 -21.17
CA PHE A 980 -13.57 -13.62 -19.83
C PHE A 980 -14.63 -13.15 -18.84
N VAL A 981 -15.40 -12.12 -19.23
CA VAL A 981 -16.45 -11.54 -18.40
C VAL A 981 -17.50 -12.59 -18.03
N ARG A 982 -17.96 -13.37 -18.99
CA ARG A 982 -18.95 -14.44 -18.76
C ARG A 982 -18.47 -15.48 -17.75
N ILE A 983 -17.22 -15.94 -17.87
CA ILE A 983 -16.70 -17.06 -17.04
C ILE A 983 -16.20 -16.57 -15.67
N PHE A 984 -15.36 -15.54 -15.64
CA PHE A 984 -14.71 -15.08 -14.41
C PHE A 984 -15.52 -13.97 -13.73
N GLY A 985 -16.07 -13.03 -14.49
CA GLY A 985 -17.04 -12.06 -13.96
C GLY A 985 -18.31 -12.75 -13.42
N GLY A 986 -18.69 -13.89 -14.00
CA GLY A 986 -19.76 -14.77 -13.50
C GLY A 986 -19.45 -15.46 -12.16
N ARG A 987 -18.28 -15.26 -11.56
CA ARG A 987 -17.98 -15.65 -10.16
C ARG A 987 -18.40 -14.58 -9.15
N VAL A 988 -18.68 -13.36 -9.62
CA VAL A 988 -19.10 -12.22 -8.80
C VAL A 988 -20.53 -11.79 -9.14
N PHE A 989 -20.87 -11.66 -10.42
CA PHE A 989 -22.16 -11.12 -10.87
C PHE A 989 -23.15 -12.20 -11.30
N SER A 990 -24.44 -11.94 -11.10
CA SER A 990 -25.51 -12.81 -11.61
C SER A 990 -25.67 -12.70 -13.13
N ARG A 991 -25.44 -11.50 -13.69
CA ARG A 991 -25.53 -11.20 -15.13
C ARG A 991 -24.27 -10.47 -15.63
N PRO A 992 -23.12 -11.17 -15.73
CA PRO A 992 -21.83 -10.53 -15.99
C PRO A 992 -21.75 -9.76 -17.32
N GLN A 993 -22.43 -10.21 -18.38
CA GLN A 993 -22.43 -9.53 -19.69
C GLN A 993 -23.07 -8.13 -19.67
N ALA A 994 -24.04 -7.89 -18.78
CA ALA A 994 -24.66 -6.57 -18.66
C ALA A 994 -23.74 -5.55 -17.98
N VAL A 995 -22.77 -6.02 -17.19
CA VAL A 995 -21.81 -5.18 -16.46
C VAL A 995 -20.87 -4.49 -17.45
N PHE A 996 -20.33 -5.27 -18.39
CA PHE A 996 -19.35 -4.82 -19.37
C PHE A 996 -19.88 -5.02 -20.81
N PRO A 997 -20.63 -4.05 -21.35
CA PRO A 997 -21.07 -4.08 -22.74
C PRO A 997 -19.88 -3.96 -23.71
N ALA A 998 -20.12 -4.23 -24.99
CA ALA A 998 -19.06 -4.29 -26.01
C ALA A 998 -18.24 -2.99 -26.12
N ASP A 999 -18.88 -1.82 -26.04
CA ASP A 999 -18.22 -0.49 -26.07
C ASP A 999 -17.50 -0.14 -24.77
N PHE A 1000 -17.76 -0.86 -23.68
CA PHE A 1000 -17.00 -0.78 -22.43
C PHE A 1000 -15.73 -1.64 -22.49
N LEU A 1001 -15.81 -2.82 -23.13
CA LEU A 1001 -14.64 -3.68 -23.35
C LEU A 1001 -13.72 -3.14 -24.45
N ARG A 1002 -14.30 -2.44 -25.42
CA ARG A 1002 -13.63 -1.91 -26.61
C ARG A 1002 -13.88 -0.41 -26.73
N PRO A 1003 -13.10 0.44 -26.02
CA PRO A 1003 -13.33 1.88 -25.95
C PRO A 1003 -13.35 2.60 -27.30
N GLU A 1004 -12.68 2.04 -28.32
CA GLU A 1004 -12.71 2.55 -29.69
C GLU A 1004 -14.11 2.56 -30.32
N LEU A 1005 -15.05 1.74 -29.81
CA LEU A 1005 -16.44 1.74 -30.27
C LEU A 1005 -17.24 2.93 -29.73
N GLN A 1006 -16.73 3.63 -28.72
CA GLN A 1006 -17.38 4.83 -28.17
C GLN A 1006 -17.07 6.06 -29.03
N ASP A 1007 -15.81 6.22 -29.40
CA ASP A 1007 -15.29 7.31 -30.23
C ASP A 1007 -13.89 6.96 -30.77
N GLU A 1008 -13.80 6.69 -32.07
CA GLU A 1008 -12.56 6.26 -32.74
C GLU A 1008 -11.52 7.39 -32.79
N GLU A 1009 -11.93 8.66 -32.92
CA GLU A 1009 -11.04 9.84 -32.95
C GLU A 1009 -10.29 9.98 -31.63
N SER A 1010 -11.04 9.99 -30.51
CA SER A 1010 -10.47 10.07 -29.17
C SER A 1010 -9.59 8.87 -28.84
N PHE A 1011 -9.92 7.69 -29.36
CA PHE A 1011 -9.09 6.49 -29.18
C PHE A 1011 -7.76 6.63 -29.91
N ALA A 1012 -7.78 7.02 -31.19
CA ALA A 1012 -6.58 7.23 -31.99
C ALA A 1012 -5.66 8.31 -31.37
N ASP A 1013 -6.19 9.50 -31.04
CA ASP A 1013 -5.42 10.56 -30.36
C ASP A 1013 -4.83 10.10 -29.02
N GLY A 1014 -5.59 9.31 -28.25
CA GLY A 1014 -5.14 8.81 -26.97
C GLY A 1014 -3.97 7.83 -27.08
N VAL A 1015 -3.96 6.97 -28.10
CA VAL A 1015 -2.83 6.07 -28.38
C VAL A 1015 -1.60 6.87 -28.81
N ASP A 1016 -1.75 7.86 -29.69
CA ASP A 1016 -0.62 8.70 -30.11
C ASP A 1016 -0.04 9.48 -28.93
N ASN A 1017 -0.90 10.04 -28.09
CA ASN A 1017 -0.49 10.76 -26.89
C ASN A 1017 0.35 9.87 -25.95
N ILE A 1018 0.01 8.58 -25.83
CA ILE A 1018 0.81 7.60 -25.08
C ILE A 1018 2.18 7.43 -25.75
N VAL A 1019 2.23 7.13 -27.04
CA VAL A 1019 3.48 6.85 -27.78
C VAL A 1019 4.41 8.06 -27.80
N GLU A 1020 3.89 9.25 -28.11
CA GLU A 1020 4.63 10.51 -28.12
C GLU A 1020 5.23 10.81 -26.73
N THR A 1021 4.43 10.62 -25.67
CA THR A 1021 4.91 10.87 -24.31
C THR A 1021 5.95 9.82 -23.88
N GLN A 1022 5.77 8.55 -24.25
CA GLN A 1022 6.77 7.51 -24.02
C GLN A 1022 8.09 7.84 -24.72
N GLY A 1023 8.06 8.27 -25.99
CA GLY A 1023 9.26 8.68 -26.74
C GLY A 1023 9.98 9.89 -26.13
N ARG A 1024 9.21 10.89 -25.66
CA ARG A 1024 9.76 12.05 -24.94
C ARG A 1024 10.45 11.63 -23.64
N VAL A 1025 9.83 10.77 -22.84
CA VAL A 1025 10.42 10.31 -21.57
C VAL A 1025 11.64 9.42 -21.82
N ALA A 1026 11.59 8.52 -22.81
CA ALA A 1026 12.72 7.68 -23.17
C ALA A 1026 13.93 8.51 -23.63
N SER A 1027 13.71 9.64 -24.32
CA SER A 1027 14.79 10.54 -24.75
C SER A 1027 15.62 11.09 -23.59
N ALA A 1028 15.03 11.27 -22.40
CA ALA A 1028 15.73 11.77 -21.22
C ALA A 1028 16.89 10.86 -20.76
N TYR A 1029 16.79 9.55 -21.00
CA TYR A 1029 17.83 8.57 -20.64
C TYR A 1029 19.07 8.67 -21.54
N PHE A 1030 18.92 9.24 -22.74
CA PHE A 1030 20.05 9.55 -23.61
C PHE A 1030 20.70 10.88 -23.20
N GLU A 1031 19.90 11.83 -22.72
CA GLU A 1031 20.37 13.16 -22.33
C GLU A 1031 21.21 13.16 -21.04
N ASP A 1032 20.94 12.23 -20.10
CA ASP A 1032 21.78 12.01 -18.93
C ASP A 1032 22.77 10.82 -19.08
N GLY A 1033 22.79 10.17 -20.23
CA GLY A 1033 23.67 9.03 -20.54
C GLY A 1033 23.32 7.74 -19.79
N SER A 1034 22.21 7.69 -19.06
CA SER A 1034 21.79 6.51 -18.30
C SER A 1034 21.40 5.31 -19.17
N VAL A 1035 21.14 5.51 -20.47
CA VAL A 1035 20.90 4.43 -21.44
C VAL A 1035 22.07 3.42 -21.51
N GLU A 1036 23.30 3.86 -21.25
CA GLU A 1036 24.50 2.99 -21.25
C GLU A 1036 24.52 2.03 -20.05
N LEU A 1037 23.75 2.31 -19.01
CA LEU A 1037 23.59 1.46 -17.83
C LEU A 1037 22.35 0.56 -17.93
N ALA A 1038 21.54 0.70 -18.99
CA ALA A 1038 20.36 -0.12 -19.19
C ALA A 1038 20.77 -1.56 -19.50
N CYS A 1039 20.14 -2.53 -18.86
CA CYS A 1039 20.31 -3.93 -19.24
C CYS A 1039 19.85 -4.13 -20.71
N PRO A 1040 20.35 -5.16 -21.42
CA PRO A 1040 20.12 -5.29 -22.86
C PRO A 1040 18.65 -5.16 -23.32
N PRO A 1041 17.64 -5.76 -22.63
CA PRO A 1041 16.25 -5.60 -23.01
C PRO A 1041 15.76 -4.15 -22.89
N LEU A 1042 16.13 -3.44 -21.81
CA LEU A 1042 15.74 -2.04 -21.59
C LEU A 1042 16.48 -1.09 -22.52
N ASN A 1043 17.74 -1.36 -22.82
CA ASN A 1043 18.51 -0.58 -23.78
C ASN A 1043 17.82 -0.63 -25.16
N ALA A 1044 17.49 -1.83 -25.65
CA ALA A 1044 16.76 -2.00 -26.91
C ALA A 1044 15.39 -1.32 -26.87
N LEU A 1045 14.64 -1.48 -25.77
CA LEU A 1045 13.33 -0.84 -25.56
C LEU A 1045 13.42 0.69 -25.67
N LEU A 1046 14.38 1.31 -24.98
CA LEU A 1046 14.56 2.76 -24.97
C LEU A 1046 14.92 3.30 -26.37
N HIS A 1047 15.74 2.59 -27.13
CA HIS A 1047 16.04 2.96 -28.52
C HIS A 1047 14.80 2.91 -29.41
N LEU A 1048 14.02 1.82 -29.34
CA LEU A 1048 12.78 1.66 -30.11
C LEU A 1048 11.72 2.70 -29.73
N VAL A 1049 11.54 2.97 -28.44
CA VAL A 1049 10.55 3.94 -27.95
C VAL A 1049 10.94 5.37 -28.27
N ALA A 1050 12.23 5.72 -28.18
CA ALA A 1050 12.72 7.05 -28.53
C ALA A 1050 12.85 7.29 -30.05
N GLY A 1051 12.60 6.28 -30.90
CA GLY A 1051 12.76 6.38 -32.34
C GLY A 1051 14.21 6.57 -32.79
N ARG A 1052 15.17 6.02 -32.05
CA ARG A 1052 16.61 6.07 -32.36
C ARG A 1052 17.06 4.82 -33.10
N GLU A 1053 18.25 4.86 -33.68
CA GLU A 1053 18.85 3.71 -34.37
C GLU A 1053 18.89 2.49 -33.44
N CYS A 1054 18.34 1.37 -33.88
CA CYS A 1054 18.21 0.15 -33.10
C CYS A 1054 18.48 -1.06 -33.98
N ALA A 1055 19.03 -2.13 -33.41
CA ALA A 1055 19.24 -3.40 -34.11
C ALA A 1055 17.94 -4.12 -34.50
N TYR A 1056 16.82 -3.76 -33.86
CA TYR A 1056 15.53 -4.41 -34.02
C TYR A 1056 14.58 -3.53 -34.85
N ARG A 1057 13.68 -4.15 -35.61
CA ARG A 1057 12.77 -3.43 -36.53
C ARG A 1057 11.56 -2.81 -35.83
N GLY A 1058 11.23 -3.25 -34.62
CA GLY A 1058 10.03 -2.84 -33.90
C GLY A 1058 9.74 -3.75 -32.72
N PHE A 1059 8.60 -3.54 -32.07
CA PHE A 1059 8.20 -4.34 -30.91
C PHE A 1059 7.90 -5.80 -31.28
N ASP A 1060 7.43 -6.07 -32.49
CA ASP A 1060 7.13 -7.44 -32.95
C ASP A 1060 8.33 -8.19 -33.51
N ASP A 1061 9.52 -7.60 -33.47
CA ASP A 1061 10.75 -8.28 -33.87
C ASP A 1061 11.01 -9.48 -32.93
N PRO A 1062 11.08 -10.73 -33.45
CA PRO A 1062 11.26 -11.90 -32.60
C PRO A 1062 12.53 -11.84 -31.74
N GLY A 1063 13.62 -11.26 -32.26
CA GLY A 1063 14.86 -11.12 -31.52
C GLY A 1063 14.75 -10.12 -30.37
N PHE A 1064 13.91 -9.09 -30.51
CA PHE A 1064 13.61 -8.15 -29.43
C PHE A 1064 12.74 -8.81 -28.34
N ARG A 1065 11.69 -9.54 -28.75
CA ARG A 1065 10.81 -10.27 -27.82
C ARG A 1065 11.57 -11.33 -27.01
N GLU A 1066 12.55 -11.99 -27.63
CA GLU A 1066 13.39 -13.01 -26.98
C GLU A 1066 14.18 -12.46 -25.79
N LEU A 1067 14.60 -11.18 -25.82
CA LEU A 1067 15.32 -10.53 -24.72
C LEU A 1067 14.52 -10.53 -23.39
N PHE A 1068 13.19 -10.61 -23.48
CA PHE A 1068 12.27 -10.60 -22.34
C PHE A 1068 11.83 -12.01 -21.92
N GLN A 1069 12.42 -13.07 -22.47
CA GLN A 1069 12.16 -14.44 -22.06
C GLN A 1069 13.10 -14.85 -20.92
N ARG A 1070 12.54 -15.55 -19.92
CA ARG A 1070 13.26 -15.96 -18.72
C ARG A 1070 14.45 -16.87 -19.03
N GLU A 1071 14.26 -17.85 -19.90
CA GLU A 1071 15.29 -18.82 -20.29
C GLU A 1071 16.45 -18.12 -21.00
N HIS A 1072 16.15 -17.19 -21.90
CA HIS A 1072 17.16 -16.38 -22.57
C HIS A 1072 17.93 -15.52 -21.56
N PHE A 1073 17.21 -14.80 -20.70
CA PHE A 1073 17.78 -13.98 -19.63
C PHE A 1073 18.74 -14.74 -18.72
N LEU A 1074 18.35 -15.92 -18.23
CA LEU A 1074 19.18 -16.74 -17.34
C LEU A 1074 20.47 -17.24 -18.01
N ALA A 1075 20.50 -17.32 -19.34
CA ALA A 1075 21.68 -17.71 -20.11
C ALA A 1075 22.63 -16.55 -20.45
N GLN A 1076 22.22 -15.29 -20.21
CA GLN A 1076 23.03 -14.12 -20.55
C GLN A 1076 24.08 -13.79 -19.49
N ASP A 1077 25.26 -13.36 -19.94
CA ASP A 1077 26.39 -13.00 -19.08
C ASP A 1077 26.07 -11.81 -18.16
N TRP A 1078 25.25 -10.84 -18.61
CA TRP A 1078 24.92 -9.66 -17.81
C TRP A 1078 24.17 -9.99 -16.52
N TYR A 1079 23.40 -11.09 -16.47
CA TYR A 1079 22.77 -11.52 -15.21
C TYR A 1079 23.82 -12.03 -14.23
N ARG A 1080 24.78 -12.82 -14.71
CA ARG A 1080 25.91 -13.31 -13.89
C ARG A 1080 26.72 -12.14 -13.34
N GLU A 1081 26.99 -11.12 -14.15
CA GLU A 1081 27.68 -9.89 -13.69
C GLU A 1081 26.94 -9.20 -12.53
N ARG A 1082 25.60 -9.21 -12.51
CA ARG A 1082 24.83 -8.69 -11.36
C ARG A 1082 25.03 -9.50 -10.09
N LEU A 1083 25.13 -10.83 -10.21
CA LEU A 1083 25.36 -11.71 -9.07
C LEU A 1083 26.78 -11.51 -8.52
N GLU A 1084 27.78 -11.41 -9.39
CA GLU A 1084 29.16 -11.08 -9.04
C GLU A 1084 29.26 -9.71 -8.38
N ALA A 1085 28.55 -8.71 -8.92
CA ALA A 1085 28.44 -7.37 -8.33
C ALA A 1085 27.90 -7.43 -6.90
N LYS A 1086 26.86 -8.25 -6.66
CA LYS A 1086 26.29 -8.43 -5.31
C LYS A 1086 27.28 -9.05 -4.34
N GLN A 1087 28.03 -10.06 -4.78
CA GLN A 1087 29.08 -10.68 -3.96
C GLN A 1087 30.18 -9.66 -3.60
N ALA A 1088 30.55 -8.79 -4.53
CA ALA A 1088 31.51 -7.72 -4.27
C ALA A 1088 30.98 -6.68 -3.27
N VAL A 1089 29.69 -6.29 -3.37
CA VAL A 1089 29.02 -5.41 -2.40
C VAL A 1089 29.05 -6.04 -1.01
N ASP A 1090 28.66 -7.30 -0.87
CA ASP A 1090 28.61 -8.00 0.42
C ASP A 1090 29.98 -8.14 1.05
N ARG A 1091 31.01 -8.49 0.26
CA ARG A 1091 32.38 -8.59 0.75
C ARG A 1091 32.89 -7.26 1.30
N ARG A 1092 32.74 -6.17 0.54
CA ARG A 1092 33.14 -4.83 0.99
C ARG A 1092 32.37 -4.40 2.23
N GLY A 1093 31.07 -4.71 2.30
CA GLY A 1093 30.24 -4.46 3.48
C GLY A 1093 30.76 -5.18 4.72
N CYS A 1094 31.09 -6.47 4.60
CA CYS A 1094 31.66 -7.27 5.69
C CYS A 1094 33.03 -6.74 6.13
N GLU A 1095 33.91 -6.39 5.19
CA GLU A 1095 35.24 -5.85 5.49
C GLU A 1095 35.17 -4.52 6.24
N ARG A 1096 34.30 -3.61 5.80
CA ARG A 1096 34.07 -2.32 6.45
C ARG A 1096 33.54 -2.48 7.87
N LEU A 1097 32.54 -3.35 8.06
CA LEU A 1097 32.00 -3.66 9.39
C LEU A 1097 33.03 -4.33 10.30
N ALA A 1098 33.82 -5.26 9.77
CA ALA A 1098 34.89 -5.89 10.52
C ALA A 1098 35.97 -4.88 10.94
N GLY A 1099 36.26 -3.87 10.11
CA GLY A 1099 37.10 -2.72 10.47
C GLY A 1099 36.54 -1.96 11.67
N TYR A 1100 35.27 -1.54 11.57
CA TYR A 1100 34.60 -0.82 12.66
C TYR A 1100 34.58 -1.61 13.98
N LEU A 1101 34.25 -2.91 13.93
CA LEU A 1101 34.26 -3.77 15.12
C LEU A 1101 35.66 -3.93 15.72
N ARG A 1102 36.72 -4.01 14.91
CA ARG A 1102 38.10 -4.06 15.40
C ARG A 1102 38.45 -2.81 16.18
N ASP A 1103 38.14 -1.64 15.62
CA ASP A 1103 38.43 -0.36 16.24
C ASP A 1103 37.62 -0.18 17.54
N PHE A 1104 36.34 -0.52 17.51
CA PHE A 1104 35.47 -0.46 18.69
C PHE A 1104 35.93 -1.39 19.83
N ILE A 1105 36.36 -2.62 19.51
CA ILE A 1105 36.85 -3.61 20.48
C ILE A 1105 38.23 -3.22 21.02
N ALA A 1106 39.06 -2.57 20.21
CA ALA A 1106 40.42 -2.17 20.60
C ALA A 1106 40.41 -1.01 21.62
N ASP A 1107 39.36 -0.20 21.65
CA ASP A 1107 39.21 0.86 22.64
C ASP A 1107 38.98 0.28 24.06
N PRO A 1108 39.90 0.53 25.03
CA PRO A 1108 39.74 0.06 26.40
C PRO A 1108 38.47 0.54 27.09
N ALA A 1109 37.91 1.70 26.69
CA ALA A 1109 36.66 2.22 27.25
C ALA A 1109 35.46 1.32 26.92
N ASN A 1110 35.54 0.54 25.84
CA ASN A 1110 34.46 -0.31 25.34
C ASN A 1110 34.58 -1.79 25.77
N ALA A 1111 35.60 -2.16 26.56
CA ALA A 1111 35.88 -3.57 26.88
C ALA A 1111 34.67 -4.33 27.45
N GLY A 1112 33.95 -3.73 28.41
CA GLY A 1112 32.74 -4.32 28.99
C GLY A 1112 31.55 -4.41 28.02
N LEU A 1113 31.42 -3.44 27.12
CA LEU A 1113 30.38 -3.44 26.07
C LEU A 1113 30.66 -4.51 25.02
N ALA A 1114 31.91 -4.65 24.61
CA ALA A 1114 32.36 -5.64 23.64
C ALA A 1114 32.09 -7.08 24.12
N GLU A 1115 32.25 -7.34 25.42
CA GLU A 1115 31.88 -8.61 26.05
C GLU A 1115 30.36 -8.78 26.12
N ARG A 1116 29.63 -7.78 26.65
CA ARG A 1116 28.17 -7.84 26.80
C ARG A 1116 27.43 -8.07 25.47
N MET A 1117 27.90 -7.47 24.38
CA MET A 1117 27.28 -7.55 23.05
C MET A 1117 27.87 -8.67 22.17
N ASP A 1118 28.84 -9.43 22.70
CA ASP A 1118 29.54 -10.53 22.03
C ASP A 1118 30.15 -10.13 20.68
N LEU A 1119 30.81 -8.97 20.66
CA LEU A 1119 31.32 -8.36 19.42
C LEU A 1119 32.47 -9.17 18.81
N ARG A 1120 33.25 -9.89 19.63
CA ARG A 1120 34.34 -10.75 19.13
C ARG A 1120 33.81 -11.92 18.29
N ARG A 1121 32.69 -12.54 18.69
CA ARG A 1121 32.04 -13.58 17.88
C ARG A 1121 31.50 -13.01 16.58
N ARG A 1122 30.86 -11.83 16.62
CA ARG A 1122 30.33 -11.14 15.42
C ARG A 1122 31.46 -10.78 14.45
N LEU A 1123 32.58 -10.24 14.95
CA LEU A 1123 33.78 -9.94 14.16
C LEU A 1123 34.30 -11.21 13.46
N GLY A 1124 34.47 -12.32 14.19
CA GLY A 1124 34.91 -13.58 13.61
C GLY A 1124 33.95 -14.13 12.55
N ARG A 1125 32.63 -13.88 12.66
CA ARG A 1125 31.65 -14.22 11.62
C ARG A 1125 31.88 -13.37 10.36
N LEU A 1126 32.01 -12.05 10.51
CA LEU A 1126 32.24 -11.13 9.38
C LEU A 1126 33.52 -11.46 8.61
N GLU A 1127 34.62 -11.72 9.33
CA GLU A 1127 35.91 -12.07 8.71
C GLU A 1127 35.83 -13.40 7.95
N ARG A 1128 35.06 -14.38 8.43
CA ARG A 1128 34.79 -15.62 7.70
C ARG A 1128 33.95 -15.37 6.46
N LEU A 1129 32.88 -14.57 6.55
CA LEU A 1129 32.02 -14.24 5.42
C LEU A 1129 32.78 -13.48 4.33
N ALA A 1130 33.65 -12.54 4.70
CA ALA A 1130 34.48 -11.80 3.75
C ALA A 1130 35.48 -12.70 2.98
N ARG A 1131 35.94 -13.80 3.60
CA ARG A 1131 36.91 -14.75 3.04
C ARG A 1131 36.28 -16.00 2.42
N ALA A 1132 34.97 -16.21 2.62
CA ALA A 1132 34.28 -17.40 2.13
C ALA A 1132 34.24 -17.42 0.60
N GLU A 1133 34.13 -18.63 0.03
CA GLU A 1133 33.79 -18.77 -1.39
C GLU A 1133 32.45 -18.08 -1.68
N ALA A 1134 32.35 -17.55 -2.89
CA ALA A 1134 31.17 -16.86 -3.37
C ALA A 1134 29.93 -17.77 -3.27
N ALA A 1135 28.92 -17.34 -2.50
CA ALA A 1135 27.65 -18.05 -2.44
C ALA A 1135 26.96 -18.04 -3.81
N ASP A 1136 26.28 -19.14 -4.15
CA ASP A 1136 25.41 -19.18 -5.31
C ASP A 1136 24.19 -18.28 -5.07
N LEU A 1137 24.12 -17.18 -5.82
CA LEU A 1137 23.04 -16.20 -5.77
C LEU A 1137 22.05 -16.36 -6.93
N THR A 1138 22.11 -17.47 -7.66
CA THR A 1138 21.20 -17.73 -8.78
C THR A 1138 19.75 -17.71 -8.28
N GLY A 1139 18.92 -16.91 -8.94
CA GLY A 1139 17.52 -16.71 -8.56
C GLY A 1139 17.26 -15.51 -7.65
N PHE A 1140 18.30 -14.77 -7.24
CA PHE A 1140 18.18 -13.43 -6.64
C PHE A 1140 18.38 -12.33 -7.69
N LEU A 1141 18.07 -11.06 -7.35
CA LEU A 1141 18.17 -9.93 -8.28
C LEU A 1141 19.62 -9.55 -8.66
N GLY A 1142 20.58 -9.84 -7.77
CA GLY A 1142 21.94 -9.30 -7.81
C GLY A 1142 22.01 -7.84 -7.38
N ALA A 1143 23.11 -7.17 -7.71
CA ALA A 1143 23.29 -5.74 -7.59
C ALA A 1143 23.55 -5.13 -8.96
N ASP A 1144 23.27 -3.84 -9.13
CA ASP A 1144 23.57 -3.16 -10.40
C ASP A 1144 25.08 -2.88 -10.53
N PRO A 1145 25.77 -3.44 -11.54
CA PRO A 1145 27.20 -3.23 -11.71
C PRO A 1145 27.56 -1.75 -11.92
N GLY A 1146 26.63 -0.96 -12.48
CA GLY A 1146 26.81 0.48 -12.70
C GLY A 1146 26.92 1.32 -11.43
N LEU A 1147 26.55 0.76 -10.27
CA LEU A 1147 26.65 1.41 -8.96
C LEU A 1147 27.89 0.99 -8.16
N LEU A 1148 28.69 0.06 -8.67
CA LEU A 1148 29.97 -0.27 -8.02
C LEU A 1148 30.96 0.89 -8.24
N PRO A 1149 31.83 1.18 -7.24
CA PRO A 1149 32.96 2.09 -7.45
C PRO A 1149 33.78 1.58 -8.65
N ARG A 1150 33.99 2.43 -9.66
CA ARG A 1150 34.89 2.09 -10.77
C ARG A 1150 36.33 2.09 -10.24
N SER A 1151 37.01 0.95 -10.39
CA SER A 1151 38.40 0.75 -9.99
C SER A 1151 39.38 1.69 -10.68
#